data_AF-A0A5C7LZV9-F1
#
_entry.id   AF-A0A5C7LZV9-F1
#
_cell.length_a   1.000
_cell.length_b   1.000
_cell.length_c   1.000
_cell.angle_alpha   90.00
_cell.angle_beta   90.00
_cell.angle_gamma   90.00
#
_symmetry.space_group_name_H-M   'P 1'
#
loop_
_entity.id
_entity.type
_entity.pdbx_description
1 polymer ?
#
loop_
_entity_poly.entity_id
_entity_poly.type
_entity_poly.pdbx_seq_one_letter_code
_entity_poly.pdbx_strand_id
1 'polypeptide(L)'
;MSNLIQYGYVSGEISPTLYSRSDLEKYDLGLALARDYFVDYRGGISTRAGSEFKEWMAKPDKTIRWIPFEFSPNVANTNLVIFGDGYIRFAQGGNYILEAEKTVTSLVLGTVTSAGHGFTSGDLGRFTDIAGPVSYRGRLFEIVVTGTDTFTLKDQFNNTVTDPALFISGKFARVYTLVSPYVHTDLPTLNFEQIRDTLRLTHYKYKTRDLTRFGAVNWTITETQFGTQVQTPGGLTSTPSAAGTSGVVYTVTAVDQAGGESLPAEPTVQQFSVNFTSTAGSVLVAWSPVPGAAYYNIYRSTVSNEGSRASRAQQLGFAGRAYGTNFIDNNIIPDFTRLPPQFNNPFADLQIKWIDVVTPGTGYSESSLVSVADPNGTGFSGFVAVDPSGGIIGIVVVNGGKGYTSPTVSVSGGSGATFSVEIGPNAENYPNVSAVFQQRQVYGGTTESPLGLWGSRPKRFNNFDFSPIVVDNDSYAFEVDAAKVSMIQHLFPMRGGLLVMNDIGVWQLSGGNQVAVTATNALAEPQSYTGISPLRPIKIETDLLYVESKGYTVRLLSYNDLAKIYGGTDISILSAHFFGKGKELVSWTFAQEPYKLVHAVREDGYRLLGTIVKDQNVFAWTLTSTKGYYKQALTIREDRVDRVYLDVARLVQGKLVRYIELEAEREFTAIEDAWCLDSALALKPNYPNSTLTIGKITENSVVVTTSTSEFTPDDVDSIIFAAGGKLKITAYSSPTKVICQIRQPFTQFIPQSTTPIVSTPGLWTKDVPVKTISGLWHLEGQEVSILGDGNVFPVQTVVNGSITLTSGVVRAIVGLSYKCIARTLSPTASSTILEGDRKRILGLVTRVNNSRGLKAGIKPDQLYEMKERTNELYGEPILPHSDMRYVSVEPEWDINGQTYYVVEDPLPVTILGHVLKLEQGDDPN
;
A
#
# COMPACT_ATOMS: atom_id res chain seq x y z
N MET A 1 -30.12 -45.38 12.26
CA MET A 1 -29.05 -44.49 12.77
C MET A 1 -28.03 -44.34 11.67
N SER A 2 -27.98 -43.18 11.04
CA SER A 2 -27.03 -42.88 9.97
C SER A 2 -25.95 -41.94 10.52
N ASN A 3 -24.69 -42.28 10.26
CA ASN A 3 -23.57 -41.38 10.53
C ASN A 3 -23.33 -40.58 9.26
N LEU A 4 -23.61 -39.28 9.28
CA LEU A 4 -23.37 -38.41 8.14
C LEU A 4 -22.05 -37.68 8.30
N ILE A 5 -21.19 -37.72 7.29
CA ILE A 5 -19.86 -37.11 7.33
C ILE A 5 -19.84 -35.88 6.44
N GLN A 6 -19.34 -34.76 6.98
CA GLN A 6 -18.99 -33.56 6.22
C GLN A 6 -17.47 -33.34 6.27
N TYR A 7 -16.85 -33.21 5.10
CA TYR A 7 -15.38 -33.25 4.94
C TYR A 7 -14.69 -31.88 4.92
N GLY A 8 -15.41 -30.77 4.79
CA GLY A 8 -14.82 -29.43 4.77
C GLY A 8 -15.83 -28.31 4.51
N TYR A 9 -15.33 -27.09 4.36
CA TYR A 9 -16.10 -25.84 4.34
C TYR A 9 -15.63 -24.85 3.24
N VAL A 10 -15.17 -25.35 2.10
CA VAL A 10 -14.54 -24.57 1.01
C VAL A 10 -15.46 -23.57 0.29
N SER A 11 -16.77 -23.57 0.57
CA SER A 11 -17.73 -22.63 0.00
C SER A 11 -17.93 -21.38 0.86
N GLY A 12 -17.42 -21.37 2.11
CA GLY A 12 -17.64 -20.28 3.06
C GLY A 12 -19.09 -20.16 3.53
N GLU A 13 -19.49 -18.96 3.92
CA GLU A 13 -20.86 -18.67 4.32
C GLU A 13 -21.77 -18.48 3.08
N ILE A 14 -22.79 -19.30 2.96
CA ILE A 14 -23.75 -19.27 1.86
C ILE A 14 -24.89 -18.30 2.18
N SER A 15 -25.39 -17.60 1.14
CA SER A 15 -26.51 -16.68 1.26
C SER A 15 -27.78 -17.38 1.76
N PRO A 16 -28.56 -16.74 2.66
CA PRO A 16 -29.84 -17.27 3.12
C PRO A 16 -30.84 -17.63 2.02
N THR A 17 -30.76 -16.95 0.87
CA THR A 17 -31.60 -17.23 -0.30
C THR A 17 -31.28 -18.57 -0.98
N LEU A 18 -30.13 -19.18 -0.66
CA LEU A 18 -29.64 -20.43 -1.21
C LEU A 18 -29.71 -21.59 -0.21
N TYR A 19 -30.24 -21.39 1.01
CA TYR A 19 -30.34 -22.46 2.01
C TYR A 19 -31.21 -23.65 1.56
N SER A 20 -32.15 -23.43 0.66
CA SER A 20 -33.00 -24.50 0.12
C SER A 20 -32.50 -25.05 -1.23
N ARG A 21 -31.28 -24.69 -1.64
CA ARG A 21 -30.67 -25.12 -2.91
C ARG A 21 -29.62 -26.19 -2.66
N SER A 22 -30.04 -27.30 -2.07
CA SER A 22 -29.22 -28.50 -1.84
C SER A 22 -28.72 -29.16 -3.13
N ASP A 23 -29.32 -28.81 -4.27
CA ASP A 23 -28.88 -29.21 -5.61
C ASP A 23 -27.57 -28.54 -6.06
N LEU A 24 -27.11 -27.48 -5.37
CA LEU A 24 -25.83 -26.85 -5.69
C LEU A 24 -24.67 -27.77 -5.32
N GLU A 25 -23.76 -27.99 -6.27
CA GLU A 25 -22.56 -28.84 -6.11
C GLU A 25 -21.74 -28.52 -4.85
N LYS A 26 -21.74 -27.25 -4.43
CA LYS A 26 -20.96 -26.71 -3.32
C LYS A 26 -21.74 -26.55 -2.01
N TYR A 27 -23.00 -26.99 -1.96
CA TYR A 27 -23.88 -26.82 -0.79
C TYR A 27 -23.34 -27.53 0.45
N ASP A 28 -22.95 -28.81 0.31
CA ASP A 28 -22.43 -29.64 1.43
C ASP A 28 -21.07 -29.18 1.94
N LEU A 29 -20.42 -28.26 1.23
CA LEU A 29 -19.13 -27.66 1.57
C LEU A 29 -19.29 -26.23 2.10
N GLY A 30 -20.51 -25.80 2.39
CA GLY A 30 -20.81 -24.46 2.90
C GLY A 30 -21.24 -24.43 4.36
N LEU A 31 -21.38 -23.21 4.87
CA LEU A 31 -21.92 -22.89 6.18
C LEU A 31 -23.10 -21.94 6.04
N ALA A 32 -24.08 -22.05 6.93
CA ALA A 32 -25.18 -21.10 7.05
C ALA A 32 -24.80 -19.86 7.88
N LEU A 33 -23.71 -19.93 8.63
CA LEU A 33 -23.11 -18.79 9.35
C LEU A 33 -21.65 -19.12 9.62
N ALA A 34 -20.74 -18.17 9.42
CA ALA A 34 -19.33 -18.28 9.74
C ALA A 34 -18.80 -16.91 10.20
N ARG A 35 -19.22 -16.49 11.40
CA ARG A 35 -18.80 -15.22 11.99
C ARG A 35 -17.50 -15.39 12.77
N ASP A 36 -16.53 -14.52 12.51
CA ASP A 36 -15.19 -14.49 13.12
C ASP A 36 -14.40 -15.80 12.92
N TYR A 37 -14.80 -16.58 11.91
CA TYR A 37 -14.04 -17.67 11.32
C TYR A 37 -13.51 -17.23 9.95
N PHE A 38 -12.44 -17.87 9.48
CA PHE A 38 -12.03 -17.86 8.08
C PHE A 38 -11.92 -19.29 7.57
N VAL A 39 -12.01 -19.46 6.25
CA VAL A 39 -11.83 -20.76 5.59
C VAL A 39 -10.36 -20.93 5.26
N ASP A 40 -9.72 -21.97 5.76
CA ASP A 40 -8.37 -22.35 5.35
C ASP A 40 -8.45 -22.88 3.90
N TYR A 41 -7.47 -22.54 3.06
CA TYR A 41 -7.37 -23.05 1.70
C TYR A 41 -7.27 -24.59 1.64
N ARG A 42 -6.91 -25.24 2.76
CA ARG A 42 -6.90 -26.71 2.92
C ARG A 42 -8.29 -27.30 3.24
N GLY A 43 -9.31 -26.47 3.39
CA GLY A 43 -10.72 -26.86 3.49
C GLY A 43 -11.36 -26.83 4.87
N GLY A 44 -10.59 -26.61 5.94
CA GLY A 44 -11.13 -26.40 7.29
C GLY A 44 -11.60 -24.97 7.54
N ILE A 45 -12.30 -24.73 8.65
CA ILE A 45 -12.51 -23.39 9.20
C ILE A 45 -11.65 -23.17 10.42
N SER A 46 -11.13 -21.96 10.57
CA SER A 46 -10.26 -21.56 11.67
C SER A 46 -10.80 -20.27 12.27
N THR A 47 -10.78 -20.14 13.59
CA THR A 47 -11.04 -18.85 14.25
C THR A 47 -10.09 -17.82 13.66
N ARG A 48 -10.54 -16.59 13.40
CA ARG A 48 -9.64 -15.54 12.92
C ARG A 48 -8.52 -15.25 13.92
N ALA A 49 -7.40 -14.72 13.43
CA ALA A 49 -6.40 -14.13 14.30
C ALA A 49 -6.97 -12.89 15.00
N GLY A 50 -6.48 -12.61 16.20
CA GLY A 50 -6.71 -11.34 16.85
C GLY A 50 -5.80 -10.23 16.30
N SER A 51 -5.85 -9.06 16.91
CA SER A 51 -5.05 -7.90 16.52
C SER A 51 -4.20 -7.38 17.68
N GLU A 52 -2.97 -6.98 17.38
CA GLU A 52 -2.05 -6.30 18.29
C GLU A 52 -2.24 -4.79 18.16
N PHE A 53 -2.44 -4.10 19.29
CA PHE A 53 -2.43 -2.64 19.31
C PHE A 53 -1.01 -2.13 19.07
N LYS A 54 -0.84 -1.20 18.13
CA LYS A 54 0.45 -0.56 17.88
C LYS A 54 0.48 0.89 18.33
N GLU A 55 -0.36 1.73 17.73
CA GLU A 55 -0.37 3.17 17.97
C GLU A 55 -1.77 3.76 17.79
N TRP A 56 -2.04 4.94 18.36
CA TRP A 56 -3.25 5.70 18.06
C TRP A 56 -2.99 6.79 17.02
N MET A 57 -4.01 7.13 16.25
CA MET A 57 -3.95 8.15 15.21
C MET A 57 -4.75 9.39 15.61
N ALA A 58 -4.13 10.57 15.48
CA ALA A 58 -4.79 11.84 15.72
C ALA A 58 -5.86 12.17 14.66
N LYS A 59 -6.83 13.00 15.05
CA LYS A 59 -8.01 13.39 14.25
C LYS A 59 -8.85 12.16 13.79
N PRO A 60 -9.40 11.38 14.74
CA PRO A 60 -10.11 10.13 14.45
C PRO A 60 -11.39 10.31 13.63
N ASP A 61 -11.93 11.53 13.57
CA ASP A 61 -13.09 11.96 12.78
C ASP A 61 -12.78 12.19 11.29
N LYS A 62 -11.50 12.33 10.92
CA LYS A 62 -11.08 12.64 9.55
C LYS A 62 -10.73 11.37 8.78
N THR A 63 -10.99 11.40 7.48
CA THR A 63 -10.57 10.33 6.56
C THR A 63 -9.04 10.27 6.52
N ILE A 64 -8.50 9.05 6.51
CA ILE A 64 -7.08 8.75 6.41
C ILE A 64 -6.94 7.74 5.28
N ARG A 65 -5.86 7.84 4.50
CA ARG A 65 -5.53 6.92 3.42
C ARG A 65 -4.16 6.31 3.66
N TRP A 66 -4.10 5.00 3.80
CA TRP A 66 -2.85 4.26 3.86
C TRP A 66 -2.38 3.82 2.47
N ILE A 67 -1.08 3.96 2.23
CA ILE A 67 -0.38 3.53 1.02
C ILE A 67 0.81 2.66 1.44
N PRO A 68 1.00 1.48 0.84
CA PRO A 68 2.15 0.64 1.10
C PRO A 68 3.37 1.21 0.36
N PHE A 69 4.54 1.13 0.99
CA PHE A 69 5.82 1.38 0.34
C PHE A 69 6.75 0.21 0.60
N GLU A 70 7.17 -0.46 -0.46
CA GLU A 70 8.01 -1.67 -0.39
C GLU A 70 9.20 -1.54 -1.33
N PHE A 71 10.37 -1.14 -0.81
CA PHE A 71 11.59 -1.10 -1.62
C PHE A 71 12.28 -2.47 -1.69
N SER A 72 12.31 -3.17 -0.55
CA SER A 72 12.92 -4.48 -0.35
C SER A 72 12.17 -5.17 0.79
N PRO A 73 12.09 -6.51 0.82
CA PRO A 73 11.28 -7.23 1.80
C PRO A 73 11.67 -6.97 3.26
N ASN A 74 12.93 -6.63 3.56
CA ASN A 74 13.34 -6.31 4.93
C ASN A 74 12.51 -5.17 5.55
N VAL A 75 12.06 -5.35 6.80
CA VAL A 75 11.26 -4.37 7.57
C VAL A 75 11.84 -2.95 7.54
N ALA A 76 13.16 -2.78 7.55
CA ALA A 76 13.79 -1.45 7.50
C ALA A 76 13.51 -0.69 6.18
N ASN A 77 13.10 -1.40 5.14
CA ASN A 77 12.84 -0.91 3.79
C ASN A 77 11.37 -0.95 3.39
N THR A 78 10.49 -1.32 4.31
CA THR A 78 9.03 -1.31 4.13
C THR A 78 8.44 -0.24 5.03
N ASN A 79 7.42 0.47 4.55
CA ASN A 79 6.78 1.53 5.31
C ASN A 79 5.28 1.56 5.04
N LEU A 80 4.51 1.74 6.10
CA LEU A 80 3.12 2.19 6.03
C LEU A 80 3.13 3.71 5.91
N VAL A 81 2.73 4.24 4.75
CA VAL A 81 2.62 5.67 4.51
C VAL A 81 1.18 6.11 4.80
N ILE A 82 1.02 7.02 5.75
CA ILE A 82 -0.27 7.44 6.30
C ILE A 82 -0.53 8.88 5.86
N PHE A 83 -1.42 9.05 4.88
CA PHE A 83 -1.93 10.35 4.49
C PHE A 83 -3.12 10.73 5.36
N GLY A 84 -3.01 11.85 6.06
CA GLY A 84 -4.09 12.47 6.79
C GLY A 84 -4.37 13.89 6.31
N ASP A 85 -5.20 14.62 7.06
CA ASP A 85 -5.61 15.98 6.74
C ASP A 85 -4.45 16.99 6.84
N GLY A 86 -3.79 17.25 5.71
CA GLY A 86 -2.65 18.16 5.60
C GLY A 86 -1.31 17.58 6.07
N TYR A 87 -1.21 16.27 6.34
CA TYR A 87 0.03 15.64 6.79
C TYR A 87 0.29 14.25 6.19
N ILE A 88 1.57 13.85 6.17
CA ILE A 88 2.02 12.48 5.87
C ILE A 88 2.86 11.98 7.04
N ARG A 89 2.54 10.79 7.56
CA ARG A 89 3.32 10.09 8.58
C ARG A 89 3.74 8.72 8.09
N PHE A 90 4.75 8.16 8.74
CA PHE A 90 5.35 6.89 8.35
C PHE A 90 5.41 5.95 9.54
N ALA A 91 5.06 4.68 9.33
CA ALA A 91 5.23 3.65 10.32
C ALA A 91 6.01 2.45 9.76
N GLN A 92 6.83 1.82 10.60
CA GLN A 92 7.62 0.62 10.32
C GLN A 92 7.36 -0.42 11.41
N GLY A 93 7.03 -1.66 11.02
CA GLY A 93 6.63 -2.70 11.98
C GLY A 93 5.47 -2.26 12.89
N GLY A 94 4.57 -1.42 12.34
CA GLY A 94 3.42 -0.83 13.02
C GLY A 94 3.67 0.36 13.95
N ASN A 95 4.92 0.71 14.24
CA ASN A 95 5.22 1.87 15.07
C ASN A 95 5.56 3.09 14.20
N TYR A 96 5.16 4.27 14.64
CA TYR A 96 5.59 5.51 13.98
C TYR A 96 7.11 5.65 13.97
N ILE A 97 7.65 6.11 12.82
CA ILE A 97 9.05 6.53 12.72
C ILE A 97 9.22 7.83 13.51
N LEU A 98 10.26 7.88 14.34
CA LEU A 98 10.56 9.03 15.19
C LEU A 98 11.76 9.81 14.66
N GLU A 99 11.74 11.12 14.87
CA GLU A 99 12.88 12.00 14.69
C GLU A 99 13.94 11.80 15.79
N ALA A 100 15.07 12.51 15.67
CA ALA A 100 16.12 12.48 16.67
C ALA A 100 15.60 12.91 18.07
N GLU A 101 16.00 12.16 19.09
CA GLU A 101 15.56 12.37 20.47
C GLU A 101 16.02 13.71 21.04
N LYS A 102 15.16 14.34 21.82
CA LYS A 102 15.43 15.52 22.64
C LYS A 102 15.57 15.12 24.11
N THR A 103 16.53 15.74 24.79
CA THR A 103 16.74 15.51 26.23
C THR A 103 15.66 16.25 27.03
N VAL A 104 14.97 15.52 27.89
CA VAL A 104 13.99 16.08 28.83
C VAL A 104 14.65 16.16 30.21
N THR A 105 14.61 17.35 30.81
CA THR A 105 15.24 17.63 32.12
C THR A 105 14.23 17.58 33.27
N SER A 106 12.96 17.83 33.02
CA SER A 106 11.91 17.74 34.04
C SER A 106 10.53 17.50 33.45
N LEU A 107 9.66 16.82 34.21
CA LEU A 107 8.22 16.77 34.01
C LEU A 107 7.56 17.03 35.38
N VAL A 108 6.88 18.17 35.51
CA VAL A 108 6.29 18.62 36.77
C VAL A 108 4.87 19.13 36.48
N LEU A 109 3.88 18.55 37.15
CA LEU A 109 2.46 18.92 36.98
C LEU A 109 2.03 18.96 35.50
N GLY A 110 2.45 17.94 34.72
CA GLY A 110 2.14 17.85 33.29
C GLY A 110 2.96 18.75 32.35
N THR A 111 3.83 19.61 32.88
CA THR A 111 4.74 20.45 32.08
C THR A 111 6.08 19.77 31.91
N VAL A 112 6.45 19.53 30.66
CA VAL A 112 7.72 18.94 30.22
C VAL A 112 8.71 20.04 29.86
N THR A 113 9.93 19.94 30.37
CA THR A 113 11.02 20.88 30.08
C THR A 113 12.07 20.18 29.23
N SER A 114 12.35 20.75 28.06
CA SER A 114 13.31 20.28 27.07
C SER A 114 13.87 21.49 26.33
N ALA A 115 15.13 21.83 26.59
CA ALA A 115 15.72 23.05 26.07
C ALA A 115 15.83 23.01 24.52
N GLY A 116 15.37 24.07 23.84
CA GLY A 116 15.45 24.21 22.39
C GLY A 116 14.78 23.06 21.63
N HIS A 117 13.63 22.58 22.13
CA HIS A 117 13.01 21.36 21.62
C HIS A 117 12.57 21.48 20.14
N GLY A 118 12.17 22.67 19.69
CA GLY A 118 11.81 22.94 18.28
C GLY A 118 10.52 22.26 17.81
N PHE A 119 9.62 21.97 18.75
CA PHE A 119 8.31 21.36 18.47
C PHE A 119 7.27 22.45 18.23
N THR A 120 6.17 22.07 17.56
CA THR A 120 4.98 22.90 17.35
C THR A 120 3.77 22.25 18.04
N SER A 121 2.82 23.05 18.52
CA SER A 121 1.57 22.51 19.08
C SER A 121 0.81 21.69 18.03
N GLY A 122 0.37 20.49 18.40
CA GLY A 122 -0.25 19.50 17.49
C GLY A 122 0.72 18.45 16.94
N ASP A 123 2.02 18.60 17.17
CA ASP A 123 3.00 17.54 16.92
C ASP A 123 2.68 16.31 17.80
N LEU A 124 2.93 15.11 17.29
CA LEU A 124 2.85 13.88 18.08
C LEU A 124 4.25 13.46 18.52
N GLY A 125 4.38 12.93 19.73
CA GLY A 125 5.65 12.41 20.22
C GLY A 125 5.50 11.48 21.41
N ARG A 126 6.57 10.76 21.74
CA ARG A 126 6.60 9.84 22.88
C ARG A 126 7.93 9.88 23.61
N PHE A 127 7.90 9.45 24.87
CA PHE A 127 9.12 9.16 25.62
C PHE A 127 9.73 7.86 25.13
N THR A 128 10.99 7.92 24.69
CA THR A 128 11.78 6.75 24.30
C THR A 128 12.56 6.19 25.50
N ASP A 129 12.91 7.06 26.45
CA ASP A 129 13.50 6.69 27.74
C ASP A 129 13.01 7.65 28.83
N ILE A 130 12.85 7.16 30.06
CA ILE A 130 12.37 7.93 31.21
C ILE A 130 12.83 7.30 32.51
N ALA A 131 13.54 8.06 33.32
CA ALA A 131 13.81 7.76 34.72
C ALA A 131 12.66 8.33 35.57
N GLY A 132 11.63 7.51 35.81
CA GLY A 132 10.39 7.93 36.46
C GLY A 132 9.26 6.91 36.28
N PRO A 133 7.99 7.33 36.41
CA PRO A 133 6.84 6.43 36.34
C PRO A 133 6.78 5.68 35.01
N VAL A 134 6.58 4.36 35.10
CA VAL A 134 6.44 3.48 33.94
C VAL A 134 5.20 3.80 33.10
N SER A 135 4.25 4.58 33.63
CA SER A 135 2.97 4.94 33.00
C SER A 135 3.11 5.80 31.73
N TYR A 136 4.27 6.42 31.50
CA TYR A 136 4.55 7.24 30.32
C TYR A 136 5.40 6.54 29.25
N ARG A 137 6.05 5.42 29.62
CA ARG A 137 7.01 4.72 28.73
C ARG A 137 6.30 4.19 27.50
N GLY A 138 6.75 4.61 26.32
CA GLY A 138 6.23 4.11 25.04
C GLY A 138 4.82 4.59 24.68
N ARG A 139 4.19 5.46 25.46
CA ARG A 139 2.88 6.05 25.13
C ARG A 139 3.06 7.27 24.22
N LEU A 140 2.26 7.34 23.16
CA LEU A 140 2.19 8.48 22.26
C LEU A 140 1.28 9.58 22.81
N PHE A 141 1.70 10.84 22.66
CA PHE A 141 1.01 12.03 23.13
C PHE A 141 0.97 13.12 22.06
N GLU A 142 -0.02 14.00 22.13
CA GLU A 142 -0.03 15.27 21.39
C GLU A 142 0.65 16.36 22.23
N ILE A 143 1.51 17.14 21.58
CA ILE A 143 2.33 18.20 22.18
C ILE A 143 1.55 19.52 22.15
N VAL A 144 1.56 20.25 23.26
CA VAL A 144 1.07 21.63 23.34
C VAL A 144 2.21 22.51 23.86
N VAL A 145 2.79 23.32 22.98
CA VAL A 145 3.95 24.16 23.29
C VAL A 145 3.52 25.33 24.17
N THR A 146 4.21 25.53 25.29
CA THR A 146 3.96 26.63 26.25
C THR A 146 5.07 27.67 26.28
N GLY A 147 6.26 27.33 25.77
CA GLY A 147 7.40 28.22 25.64
C GLY A 147 8.48 27.59 24.76
N THR A 148 9.63 28.26 24.60
CA THR A 148 10.75 27.75 23.77
C THR A 148 11.38 26.47 24.33
N ASP A 149 11.31 26.28 25.65
CA ASP A 149 11.93 25.16 26.37
C ASP A 149 10.90 24.29 27.11
N THR A 150 9.60 24.56 26.95
CA THR A 150 8.52 23.90 27.71
C THR A 150 7.29 23.58 26.88
N PHE A 151 6.68 22.43 27.16
CA PHE A 151 5.43 22.00 26.55
C PHE A 151 4.61 21.13 27.53
N THR A 152 3.31 21.03 27.31
CA THR A 152 2.42 20.08 28.01
C THR A 152 1.97 18.98 27.05
N LEU A 153 1.40 17.91 27.60
CA LEU A 153 0.98 16.73 26.83
C LEU A 153 -0.52 16.52 26.90
N LYS A 154 -1.09 16.04 25.80
CA LYS A 154 -2.44 15.50 25.75
C LYS A 154 -2.41 14.03 25.38
N ASP A 155 -3.33 13.26 25.96
CA ASP A 155 -3.51 11.86 25.61
C ASP A 155 -4.39 11.67 24.35
N GLN A 156 -4.57 10.42 23.92
CA GLN A 156 -5.43 10.02 22.80
C GLN A 156 -6.91 10.45 22.96
N PHE A 157 -7.32 10.78 24.18
CA PHE A 157 -8.66 11.24 24.51
C PHE A 157 -8.75 12.77 24.50
N ASN A 158 -7.70 13.49 24.10
CA ASN A 158 -7.59 14.95 24.15
C ASN A 158 -7.72 15.50 25.59
N ASN A 159 -7.42 14.69 26.62
CA ASN A 159 -7.30 15.16 27.99
C ASN A 159 -5.88 15.68 28.21
N THR A 160 -5.76 16.80 28.92
CA THR A 160 -4.43 17.29 29.34
C THR A 160 -3.90 16.37 30.42
N VAL A 161 -2.65 15.95 30.27
CA VAL A 161 -1.99 15.09 31.26
C VAL A 161 -1.54 15.96 32.43
N THR A 162 -2.10 15.72 33.62
CA THR A 162 -1.87 16.53 34.83
C THR A 162 -1.23 15.75 35.99
N ASP A 163 -0.78 14.52 35.75
CA ASP A 163 -0.24 13.63 36.78
C ASP A 163 0.86 14.36 37.60
N PRO A 164 0.76 14.39 38.94
CA PRO A 164 1.74 15.03 39.82
C PRO A 164 3.10 14.33 39.86
N ALA A 165 3.29 13.24 39.12
CA ALA A 165 4.48 12.41 39.21
C ALA A 165 5.79 13.15 38.84
N LEU A 166 6.74 13.10 39.76
CA LEU A 166 8.09 13.68 39.65
C LEU A 166 8.98 12.83 38.74
N PHE A 167 9.40 13.43 37.64
CA PHE A 167 10.42 12.90 36.74
C PHE A 167 11.79 13.52 37.03
N ILE A 168 12.87 12.74 36.86
CA ILE A 168 14.25 13.22 37.09
C ILE A 168 14.97 13.51 35.75
N SER A 169 14.85 12.64 34.73
CA SER A 169 15.50 12.82 33.41
C SER A 169 15.00 11.80 32.37
N GLY A 170 15.14 12.10 31.06
CA GLY A 170 14.76 11.15 29.99
C GLY A 170 14.87 11.71 28.57
N LYS A 171 14.30 10.98 27.61
CA LYS A 171 14.39 11.23 26.17
C LYS A 171 12.99 11.27 25.57
N PHE A 172 12.74 12.25 24.72
CA PHE A 172 11.47 12.43 24.03
C PHE A 172 11.71 12.64 22.54
N ALA A 173 10.96 11.93 21.69
CA ALA A 173 11.09 12.03 20.24
C ALA A 173 9.74 12.33 19.58
N ARG A 174 9.76 13.25 18.62
CA ARG A 174 8.61 13.60 17.78
C ARG A 174 8.42 12.56 16.66
N VAL A 175 7.18 12.29 16.29
CA VAL A 175 6.83 11.48 15.11
C VAL A 175 7.21 12.24 13.85
N TYR A 176 8.01 11.60 12.99
CA TYR A 176 8.41 12.16 11.70
C TYR A 176 7.18 12.42 10.82
N THR A 177 6.94 13.69 10.52
CA THR A 177 5.74 14.16 9.82
C THR A 177 6.12 15.12 8.69
N LEU A 178 5.55 14.92 7.50
CA LEU A 178 5.65 15.85 6.38
C LEU A 178 4.35 16.60 6.19
N VAL A 179 4.43 17.81 5.62
CA VAL A 179 3.26 18.56 5.16
C VAL A 179 2.70 17.91 3.89
N SER A 180 1.40 17.67 3.88
CA SER A 180 0.66 17.16 2.71
C SER A 180 -0.16 18.29 2.09
N PRO A 181 -0.22 18.43 0.76
CA PRO A 181 -1.16 19.34 0.11
C PRO A 181 -2.60 18.79 0.07
N TYR A 182 -2.80 17.51 0.39
CA TYR A 182 -4.10 16.85 0.26
C TYR A 182 -4.97 17.03 1.51
N VAL A 183 -6.21 17.43 1.30
CA VAL A 183 -7.24 17.50 2.36
C VAL A 183 -7.95 16.16 2.53
N HIS A 184 -8.50 15.89 3.72
CA HIS A 184 -9.07 14.57 4.03
C HIS A 184 -10.20 14.11 3.08
N THR A 185 -10.97 15.03 2.48
CA THR A 185 -12.09 14.68 1.60
C THR A 185 -11.65 14.11 0.25
N ASP A 186 -10.44 14.43 -0.21
CA ASP A 186 -9.91 13.98 -1.50
C ASP A 186 -8.99 12.74 -1.37
N LEU A 187 -8.67 12.32 -0.13
CA LEU A 187 -7.82 11.15 0.13
C LEU A 187 -8.37 9.81 -0.41
N PRO A 188 -9.69 9.52 -0.42
CA PRO A 188 -10.21 8.28 -1.00
C PRO A 188 -9.90 8.10 -2.48
N THR A 189 -9.81 9.20 -3.22
CA THR A 189 -9.55 9.23 -4.67
C THR A 189 -8.08 9.45 -5.02
N LEU A 190 -7.19 9.52 -4.03
CA LEU A 190 -5.75 9.65 -4.25
C LEU A 190 -5.17 8.35 -4.81
N ASN A 191 -4.66 8.43 -6.04
CA ASN A 191 -4.00 7.32 -6.72
C ASN A 191 -2.48 7.41 -6.56
N PHE A 192 -1.83 6.25 -6.65
CA PHE A 192 -0.39 6.14 -6.49
C PHE A 192 0.20 5.05 -7.38
N GLU A 193 1.44 5.22 -7.80
CA GLU A 193 2.25 4.18 -8.42
C GLU A 193 3.67 4.22 -7.87
N GLN A 194 4.16 3.09 -7.37
CA GLN A 194 5.52 3.02 -6.83
C GLN A 194 6.53 2.70 -7.93
N ILE A 195 7.55 3.54 -8.05
CA ILE A 195 8.68 3.39 -8.96
C ILE A 195 9.94 3.41 -8.12
N ARG A 196 10.41 2.22 -7.71
CA ARG A 196 11.58 2.05 -6.82
C ARG A 196 11.38 2.86 -5.53
N ASP A 197 12.20 3.89 -5.29
CA ASP A 197 12.17 4.75 -4.11
C ASP A 197 11.16 5.90 -4.18
N THR A 198 10.41 6.04 -5.29
CA THR A 198 9.49 7.16 -5.49
C THR A 198 8.05 6.68 -5.65
N LEU A 199 7.14 7.23 -4.86
CA LEU A 199 5.70 7.12 -5.05
C LEU A 199 5.23 8.29 -5.91
N ARG A 200 4.78 7.98 -7.13
CA ARG A 200 4.09 8.92 -8.02
C ARG A 200 2.65 9.06 -7.56
N LEU A 201 2.26 10.23 -7.10
CA LEU A 201 0.91 10.55 -6.62
C LEU A 201 0.12 11.29 -7.71
N THR A 202 -1.07 10.80 -8.04
CA THR A 202 -1.96 11.37 -9.06
C THR A 202 -3.37 11.58 -8.51
N HIS A 203 -3.99 12.68 -8.91
CA HIS A 203 -5.36 13.03 -8.54
C HIS A 203 -5.86 14.11 -9.51
N TYR A 204 -7.10 14.01 -9.98
CA TYR A 204 -7.65 14.94 -10.98
C TYR A 204 -7.65 16.43 -10.53
N LYS A 205 -7.77 16.70 -9.22
CA LYS A 205 -7.71 18.07 -8.65
C LYS A 205 -6.31 18.60 -8.28
N TYR A 206 -5.29 17.74 -8.18
CA TYR A 206 -3.98 18.16 -7.66
C TYR A 206 -2.89 17.88 -8.68
N LYS A 207 -1.92 18.80 -8.76
CA LYS A 207 -0.69 18.57 -9.53
C LYS A 207 -0.04 17.25 -9.14
N THR A 208 0.44 16.54 -10.14
CA THR A 208 1.19 15.30 -9.96
C THR A 208 2.43 15.56 -9.10
N ARG A 209 2.63 14.72 -8.09
CA ARG A 209 3.73 14.85 -7.13
C ARG A 209 4.48 13.54 -6.96
N ASP A 210 5.74 13.68 -6.59
CA ASP A 210 6.66 12.62 -6.26
C ASP A 210 6.97 12.64 -4.77
N LEU A 211 6.64 11.56 -4.08
CA LEU A 211 7.10 11.30 -2.72
C LEU A 211 8.28 10.33 -2.78
N THR A 212 9.49 10.86 -2.60
CA THR A 212 10.74 10.10 -2.72
C THR A 212 11.34 9.81 -1.34
N ARG A 213 11.77 8.56 -1.13
CA ARG A 213 12.51 8.11 0.05
C ARG A 213 14.01 8.27 -0.15
N PHE A 214 14.68 8.90 0.82
CA PHE A 214 16.15 8.95 0.93
C PHE A 214 16.68 8.27 2.20
N GLY A 215 15.80 7.93 3.14
CA GLY A 215 16.13 7.23 4.39
C GLY A 215 14.88 7.02 5.24
N ALA A 216 15.06 6.55 6.48
CA ALA A 216 13.93 6.34 7.41
C ALA A 216 13.20 7.66 7.76
N VAL A 217 13.98 8.71 8.04
CA VAL A 217 13.51 10.06 8.42
C VAL A 217 13.87 11.12 7.37
N ASN A 218 14.08 10.70 6.12
CA ASN A 218 14.40 11.61 5.02
C ASN A 218 13.55 11.25 3.81
N TRP A 219 12.49 12.02 3.63
CA TRP A 219 11.51 11.87 2.57
C TRP A 219 11.15 13.26 2.04
N THR A 220 10.96 13.38 0.73
CA THR A 220 10.60 14.66 0.11
C THR A 220 9.39 14.49 -0.78
N ILE A 221 8.44 15.42 -0.69
CA ILE A 221 7.33 15.53 -1.63
C ILE A 221 7.55 16.74 -2.55
N THR A 222 7.65 16.50 -3.86
CA THR A 222 7.91 17.55 -4.87
C THR A 222 6.93 17.46 -6.03
N GLU A 223 6.61 18.58 -6.68
CA GLU A 223 5.84 18.55 -7.93
C GLU A 223 6.67 17.91 -9.05
N THR A 224 6.06 16.96 -9.78
CA THR A 224 6.70 16.30 -10.91
C THR A 224 6.97 17.33 -12.02
N GLN A 225 8.23 17.44 -12.44
CA GLN A 225 8.62 18.27 -13.59
C GLN A 225 8.57 17.44 -14.86
N PHE A 226 7.77 17.88 -15.84
CA PHE A 226 7.65 17.25 -17.16
C PHE A 226 8.59 17.89 -18.18
N GLY A 227 9.07 17.08 -19.12
CA GLY A 227 10.02 17.44 -20.18
C GLY A 227 11.49 17.17 -19.85
N THR A 228 12.36 17.43 -20.83
CA THR A 228 13.81 17.27 -20.68
C THR A 228 14.38 18.20 -19.60
N GLN A 229 15.33 17.69 -18.82
CA GLN A 229 16.09 18.46 -17.82
C GLN A 229 17.46 18.90 -18.36
N VAL A 230 17.78 18.55 -19.61
CA VAL A 230 19.03 18.96 -20.24
C VAL A 230 18.89 20.39 -20.74
N GLN A 231 19.82 21.25 -20.33
CA GLN A 231 19.81 22.66 -20.72
C GLN A 231 20.01 22.82 -22.23
N THR A 232 19.22 23.69 -22.83
CA THR A 232 19.34 24.08 -24.24
C THR A 232 20.66 24.84 -24.50
N PRO A 233 21.41 24.53 -25.57
CA PRO A 233 22.59 25.30 -25.97
C PRO A 233 22.26 26.77 -26.26
N GLY A 234 23.11 27.69 -25.80
CA GLY A 234 22.99 29.12 -26.06
C GLY A 234 24.08 29.66 -27.00
N GLY A 235 23.90 30.89 -27.50
CA GLY A 235 24.93 31.60 -28.27
C GLY A 235 25.29 30.94 -29.60
N LEU A 236 24.30 30.35 -30.28
CA LEU A 236 24.52 29.68 -31.57
C LEU A 236 24.87 30.69 -32.66
N THR A 237 25.98 30.45 -33.36
CA THR A 237 26.49 31.27 -34.46
C THR A 237 26.82 30.41 -35.67
N SER A 238 26.69 30.99 -36.86
CA SER A 238 27.11 30.40 -38.12
C SER A 238 28.09 31.34 -38.83
N THR A 239 29.12 30.80 -39.48
CA THR A 239 30.16 31.58 -40.17
C THR A 239 30.58 30.85 -41.44
N PRO A 240 30.38 31.45 -42.64
CA PRO A 240 30.71 30.78 -43.89
C PRO A 240 32.20 30.94 -44.21
N SER A 241 32.79 29.93 -44.84
CA SER A 241 34.16 29.97 -45.37
C SER A 241 34.39 31.06 -46.42
N ALA A 242 33.34 31.45 -47.15
CA ALA A 242 33.34 32.54 -48.11
C ALA A 242 31.92 33.12 -48.27
N ALA A 243 31.83 34.41 -48.60
CA ALA A 243 30.58 35.07 -48.91
C ALA A 243 30.00 34.60 -50.25
N GLY A 244 28.67 34.64 -50.39
CA GLY A 244 27.96 34.27 -51.62
C GLY A 244 26.50 34.68 -51.58
N THR A 245 25.66 34.07 -52.41
CA THR A 245 24.23 34.38 -52.49
C THR A 245 23.33 33.36 -51.81
N SER A 246 23.87 32.25 -51.30
CA SER A 246 23.10 31.17 -50.69
C SER A 246 22.76 31.42 -49.22
N GLY A 247 21.83 30.63 -48.68
CA GLY A 247 21.56 30.61 -47.26
C GLY A 247 21.23 29.22 -46.72
N VAL A 248 21.39 29.07 -45.40
CA VAL A 248 21.16 27.80 -44.68
C VAL A 248 20.85 28.09 -43.21
N VAL A 249 20.03 27.25 -42.59
CA VAL A 249 19.62 27.37 -41.19
C VAL A 249 20.18 26.21 -40.38
N TYR A 250 20.67 26.49 -39.17
CA TYR A 250 21.15 25.48 -38.22
C TYR A 250 20.49 25.61 -36.85
N THR A 251 20.26 24.49 -36.18
CA THR A 251 20.01 24.42 -34.74
C THR A 251 20.82 23.28 -34.12
N VAL A 252 21.01 23.35 -32.80
CA VAL A 252 21.81 22.40 -32.03
C VAL A 252 21.07 22.02 -30.75
N THR A 253 21.10 20.73 -30.42
CA THR A 253 20.66 20.20 -29.13
C THR A 253 21.83 19.62 -28.37
N ALA A 254 21.77 19.64 -27.04
CA ALA A 254 22.71 18.97 -26.16
C ALA A 254 22.18 17.58 -25.78
N VAL A 255 23.06 16.59 -25.65
CA VAL A 255 22.71 15.26 -25.17
C VAL A 255 23.55 14.90 -23.95
N ASP A 256 22.91 14.49 -22.86
CA ASP A 256 23.58 14.06 -21.63
C ASP A 256 24.15 12.62 -21.73
N GLN A 257 24.91 12.20 -20.72
CA GLN A 257 25.47 10.83 -20.66
C GLN A 257 24.41 9.72 -20.60
N ALA A 258 23.21 10.02 -20.12
CA ALA A 258 22.11 9.06 -20.09
C ALA A 258 21.41 8.94 -21.47
N GLY A 259 21.73 9.81 -22.43
CA GLY A 259 21.09 9.91 -23.75
C GLY A 259 19.85 10.81 -23.77
N GLY A 260 19.72 11.75 -22.83
CA GLY A 260 18.63 12.70 -22.74
C GLY A 260 18.95 13.90 -23.62
N GLU A 261 18.04 14.29 -24.50
CA GLU A 261 18.25 15.38 -25.46
C GLU A 261 17.54 16.65 -24.98
N SER A 262 18.20 17.80 -25.11
CA SER A 262 17.62 19.11 -24.80
C SER A 262 16.62 19.54 -25.87
N LEU A 263 15.88 20.61 -25.60
CA LEU A 263 15.18 21.35 -26.65
C LEU A 263 16.19 21.98 -27.63
N PRO A 264 15.78 22.27 -28.87
CA PRO A 264 16.63 22.93 -29.86
C PRO A 264 16.99 24.34 -29.41
N ALA A 265 18.25 24.72 -29.62
CA ALA A 265 18.66 26.11 -29.54
C ALA A 265 17.88 26.97 -30.55
N GLU A 266 17.79 28.26 -30.28
CA GLU A 266 17.22 29.20 -31.24
C GLU A 266 17.98 29.10 -32.58
N PRO A 267 17.31 28.83 -33.72
CA PRO A 267 18.01 28.59 -34.96
C PRO A 267 18.79 29.82 -35.45
N THR A 268 20.02 29.58 -35.93
CA THR A 268 20.84 30.58 -36.60
C THR A 268 20.58 30.51 -38.11
N VAL A 269 20.39 31.67 -38.74
CA VAL A 269 20.18 31.79 -40.19
C VAL A 269 21.44 32.39 -40.81
N GLN A 270 22.20 31.58 -41.55
CA GLN A 270 23.31 32.08 -42.34
C GLN A 270 22.76 32.62 -43.65
N GLN A 271 22.73 33.94 -43.80
CA GLN A 271 22.46 34.60 -45.07
C GLN A 271 23.79 34.91 -45.77
N PHE A 272 23.83 34.79 -47.10
CA PHE A 272 24.96 35.16 -47.95
C PHE A 272 26.23 34.30 -47.81
N SER A 273 26.08 32.97 -47.76
CA SER A 273 27.20 32.04 -47.86
C SER A 273 27.50 31.66 -49.31
N VAL A 274 28.72 31.21 -49.58
CA VAL A 274 29.01 30.41 -50.79
C VAL A 274 28.08 29.19 -50.80
N ASN A 275 27.58 28.80 -51.98
CA ASN A 275 26.83 27.56 -52.11
C ASN A 275 27.78 26.38 -52.03
N PHE A 276 28.01 25.88 -50.82
CA PHE A 276 28.92 24.77 -50.56
C PHE A 276 28.42 23.41 -51.09
N THR A 277 27.23 23.35 -51.70
CA THR A 277 26.73 22.14 -52.38
C THR A 277 27.22 22.02 -53.83
N SER A 278 27.57 23.15 -54.46
CA SER A 278 27.96 23.24 -55.87
C SER A 278 29.36 23.83 -56.06
N THR A 279 29.86 24.58 -55.09
CA THR A 279 31.19 25.20 -55.07
C THR A 279 31.93 24.77 -53.80
N ALA A 280 33.25 24.58 -53.86
CA ALA A 280 34.02 24.21 -52.67
C ALA A 280 33.88 25.27 -51.57
N GLY A 281 33.47 24.84 -50.37
CA GLY A 281 33.25 25.70 -49.21
C GLY A 281 32.69 24.92 -48.03
N SER A 282 32.53 25.62 -46.91
CA SER A 282 31.93 25.13 -45.67
C SER A 282 31.27 26.24 -44.86
N VAL A 283 30.48 25.85 -43.86
CA VAL A 283 29.97 26.73 -42.79
C VAL A 283 30.41 26.17 -41.43
N LEU A 284 31.04 27.01 -40.62
CA LEU A 284 31.35 26.72 -39.22
C LEU A 284 30.15 27.12 -38.36
N VAL A 285 29.65 26.18 -37.57
CA VAL A 285 28.60 26.40 -36.57
C VAL A 285 29.23 26.28 -35.19
N ALA A 286 29.00 27.24 -34.29
CA ALA A 286 29.56 27.25 -32.94
C ALA A 286 28.52 27.70 -31.90
N TRP A 287 28.61 27.16 -30.68
CA TRP A 287 27.69 27.44 -29.57
C TRP A 287 28.41 27.48 -28.22
N SER A 288 27.70 27.87 -27.17
CA SER A 288 28.21 27.86 -25.79
C SER A 288 28.20 26.45 -25.21
N PRO A 289 29.23 26.05 -24.43
CA PRO A 289 29.24 24.75 -23.77
C PRO A 289 28.08 24.61 -22.79
N VAL A 290 27.47 23.43 -22.79
CA VAL A 290 26.39 23.03 -21.88
C VAL A 290 26.98 22.08 -20.82
N PRO A 291 26.91 22.42 -19.52
CA PRO A 291 27.39 21.53 -18.46
C PRO A 291 26.75 20.14 -18.51
N GLY A 292 27.57 19.09 -18.43
CA GLY A 292 27.09 17.70 -18.43
C GLY A 292 26.70 17.14 -19.80
N ALA A 293 26.81 17.92 -20.89
CA ALA A 293 26.62 17.40 -22.24
C ALA A 293 27.74 16.42 -22.63
N ALA A 294 27.35 15.22 -23.08
CA ALA A 294 28.26 14.22 -23.62
C ALA A 294 28.59 14.48 -25.10
N TYR A 295 27.60 14.96 -25.86
CA TYR A 295 27.75 15.38 -27.26
C TYR A 295 26.58 16.30 -27.65
N TYR A 296 26.65 16.85 -28.86
CA TYR A 296 25.62 17.71 -29.44
C TYR A 296 25.12 17.11 -30.75
N ASN A 297 23.82 17.21 -31.01
CA ASN A 297 23.25 16.91 -32.33
C ASN A 297 23.05 18.22 -33.09
N ILE A 298 23.46 18.23 -34.36
CA ILE A 298 23.36 19.38 -35.25
C ILE A 298 22.28 19.07 -36.28
N TYR A 299 21.37 20.01 -36.47
CA TYR A 299 20.30 19.94 -37.47
C TYR A 299 20.45 21.09 -38.45
N ARG A 300 20.19 20.84 -39.74
CA ARG A 300 20.27 21.87 -40.78
C ARG A 300 19.13 21.81 -41.79
N SER A 301 18.84 22.94 -42.44
CA SER A 301 17.94 23.01 -43.59
C SER A 301 18.60 22.54 -44.89
N THR A 302 17.83 22.49 -45.97
CA THR A 302 18.41 22.51 -47.32
C THR A 302 19.09 23.86 -47.59
N VAL A 303 20.12 23.86 -48.43
CA VAL A 303 20.80 25.10 -48.85
C VAL A 303 19.93 25.80 -49.88
N SER A 304 19.53 27.04 -49.59
CA SER A 304 18.82 27.89 -50.55
C SER A 304 19.83 28.55 -51.50
N ASN A 305 19.46 28.68 -52.78
CA ASN A 305 20.29 29.40 -53.76
C ASN A 305 20.23 30.93 -53.57
N GLU A 306 19.18 31.41 -52.90
CA GLU A 306 18.99 32.81 -52.50
C GLU A 306 18.89 32.90 -50.97
N GLY A 307 19.83 33.61 -50.36
CA GLY A 307 19.96 33.75 -48.90
C GLY A 307 18.80 34.52 -48.27
N SER A 308 18.13 35.38 -49.03
CA SER A 308 16.88 36.05 -48.62
C SER A 308 15.70 35.09 -48.43
N ARG A 309 15.81 33.85 -48.92
CA ARG A 309 14.79 32.80 -48.76
C ARG A 309 15.13 31.80 -47.67
N ALA A 310 16.30 31.95 -47.02
CA ALA A 310 16.64 31.19 -45.83
C ALA A 310 15.85 31.76 -44.66
N SER A 311 15.02 30.91 -44.05
CA SER A 311 14.08 31.32 -43.00
C SER A 311 14.02 30.25 -41.93
N ARG A 312 13.80 30.66 -40.67
CA ARG A 312 13.58 29.76 -39.53
C ARG A 312 12.39 28.82 -39.73
N ALA A 313 11.50 29.10 -40.69
CA ALA A 313 10.40 28.23 -41.07
C ALA A 313 10.81 26.97 -41.86
N GLN A 314 12.05 26.88 -42.33
CA GLN A 314 12.50 25.72 -43.09
C GLN A 314 12.62 24.47 -42.22
N GLN A 315 12.20 23.32 -42.76
CA GLN A 315 12.38 22.04 -42.10
C GLN A 315 13.87 21.76 -41.87
N LEU A 316 14.22 21.29 -40.67
CA LEU A 316 15.57 20.94 -40.28
C LEU A 316 15.70 19.41 -40.20
N GLY A 317 16.75 18.88 -40.82
CA GLY A 317 17.12 17.45 -40.76
C GLY A 317 18.42 17.26 -39.99
N PHE A 318 18.61 16.06 -39.43
CA PHE A 318 19.81 15.73 -38.67
C PHE A 318 21.05 15.72 -39.58
N ALA A 319 22.00 16.62 -39.31
CA ALA A 319 23.22 16.79 -40.11
C ALA A 319 24.41 16.00 -39.54
N GLY A 320 24.52 15.88 -38.22
CA GLY A 320 25.65 15.19 -37.60
C GLY A 320 25.74 15.36 -36.10
N ARG A 321 26.83 14.86 -35.50
CA ARG A 321 27.15 15.02 -34.07
C ARG A 321 28.48 15.71 -33.89
N ALA A 322 28.59 16.48 -32.81
CA ALA A 322 29.84 17.07 -32.34
C ALA A 322 30.10 16.70 -30.88
N TYR A 323 31.36 16.41 -30.55
CA TYR A 323 31.83 16.19 -29.17
C TYR A 323 32.46 17.45 -28.55
N GLY A 324 32.56 18.53 -29.34
CA GLY A 324 32.95 19.86 -28.90
C GLY A 324 31.85 20.88 -29.21
N THR A 325 32.13 22.15 -28.99
CA THR A 325 31.15 23.25 -29.16
C THR A 325 31.16 23.87 -30.56
N ASN A 326 31.65 23.12 -31.55
CA ASN A 326 31.66 23.53 -32.95
C ASN A 326 31.43 22.35 -33.89
N PHE A 327 30.98 22.66 -35.10
CA PHE A 327 30.73 21.71 -36.17
C PHE A 327 31.00 22.40 -37.52
N ILE A 328 31.78 21.76 -38.39
CA ILE A 328 32.04 22.27 -39.74
C ILE A 328 31.18 21.47 -40.71
N ASP A 329 30.27 22.16 -41.39
CA ASP A 329 29.48 21.59 -42.47
C ASP A 329 30.14 21.86 -43.80
N ASN A 330 30.63 20.80 -44.45
CA ASN A 330 31.27 20.82 -45.76
C ASN A 330 30.44 20.06 -46.81
N ASN A 331 29.11 20.29 -46.81
CA ASN A 331 28.11 19.63 -47.66
C ASN A 331 27.63 18.26 -47.16
N ILE A 332 27.42 18.13 -45.83
CA ILE A 332 26.90 16.89 -45.25
C ILE A 332 25.40 16.75 -45.52
N ILE A 333 24.95 15.69 -46.21
CA ILE A 333 23.51 15.53 -46.53
C ILE A 333 22.71 15.23 -45.25
N PRO A 334 21.69 16.03 -44.88
CA PRO A 334 20.92 15.83 -43.67
C PRO A 334 19.87 14.75 -43.83
N ASP A 335 19.56 14.07 -42.73
CA ASP A 335 18.45 13.14 -42.62
C ASP A 335 17.18 13.87 -42.13
N PHE A 336 16.25 14.13 -43.05
CA PHE A 336 14.97 14.80 -42.77
C PHE A 336 13.93 13.88 -42.12
N THR A 337 14.24 12.59 -41.90
CA THR A 337 13.39 11.70 -41.09
C THR A 337 13.63 11.90 -39.59
N ARG A 338 14.69 12.64 -39.21
CA ARG A 338 15.08 12.93 -37.84
C ARG A 338 15.12 14.43 -37.61
N LEU A 339 14.13 14.94 -36.88
CA LEU A 339 13.97 16.36 -36.58
C LEU A 339 14.38 16.68 -35.15
N PRO A 340 14.66 17.95 -34.83
CA PRO A 340 14.84 18.37 -33.45
C PRO A 340 13.54 18.16 -32.63
N PRO A 341 13.65 17.78 -31.34
CA PRO A 341 12.49 17.56 -30.49
C PRO A 341 11.76 18.87 -30.15
N GLN A 342 10.45 18.79 -29.90
CA GLN A 342 9.63 19.88 -29.38
C GLN A 342 9.16 19.57 -27.96
N PHE A 343 9.07 20.60 -27.12
CA PHE A 343 8.60 20.44 -25.75
C PHE A 343 7.12 20.11 -25.76
N ASN A 344 6.73 19.16 -24.92
CA ASN A 344 5.32 18.91 -24.68
C ASN A 344 5.09 18.50 -23.23
N ASN A 345 4.15 19.20 -22.60
CA ASN A 345 3.60 18.82 -21.31
C ASN A 345 2.08 18.77 -21.45
N PRO A 346 1.47 17.57 -21.55
CA PRO A 346 0.03 17.44 -21.74
C PRO A 346 -0.79 17.93 -20.53
N PHE A 347 -0.15 18.15 -19.39
CA PHE A 347 -0.78 18.55 -18.13
C PHE A 347 -0.40 19.96 -17.68
N ALA A 348 0.21 20.76 -18.56
CA ALA A 348 0.50 22.15 -18.25
C ALA A 348 -0.79 22.97 -18.23
N ASP A 349 -1.12 23.52 -17.06
CA ASP A 349 -2.24 24.45 -16.90
C ASP A 349 -2.04 25.66 -17.82
N LEU A 350 -3.07 25.99 -18.59
CA LEU A 350 -3.12 27.23 -19.37
C LEU A 350 -1.85 27.48 -20.21
N GLN A 351 -1.35 26.43 -20.88
CA GLN A 351 -0.23 26.58 -21.82
C GLN A 351 -0.69 27.21 -23.14
N ILE A 352 0.23 27.89 -23.82
CA ILE A 352 -0.01 28.39 -25.17
C ILE A 352 0.06 27.22 -26.14
N LYS A 353 -1.03 26.93 -26.85
CA LYS A 353 -1.05 25.88 -27.87
C LYS A 353 -0.49 26.37 -29.20
N TRP A 354 -0.97 27.53 -29.65
CA TRP A 354 -0.46 28.22 -30.83
C TRP A 354 -0.75 29.72 -30.76
N ILE A 355 -0.07 30.46 -31.64
CA ILE A 355 -0.22 31.91 -31.79
C ILE A 355 -0.50 32.20 -33.27
N ASP A 356 -1.66 32.77 -33.54
CA ASP A 356 -2.06 33.17 -34.88
C ASP A 356 -1.66 34.62 -35.15
N VAL A 357 -1.19 34.89 -36.37
CA VAL A 357 -0.87 36.24 -36.83
C VAL A 357 -2.13 36.85 -37.43
N VAL A 358 -2.68 37.87 -36.77
CA VAL A 358 -3.88 38.59 -37.22
C VAL A 358 -3.51 39.68 -38.23
N THR A 359 -2.39 40.36 -38.01
CA THR A 359 -1.81 41.31 -38.97
C THR A 359 -0.29 41.11 -39.02
N PRO A 360 0.32 40.90 -40.20
CA PRO A 360 1.76 40.61 -40.33
C PRO A 360 2.70 41.73 -39.89
N GLY A 361 2.25 42.99 -39.97
CA GLY A 361 3.09 44.17 -39.79
C GLY A 361 4.22 44.29 -40.82
N THR A 362 5.21 45.14 -40.55
CA THR A 362 6.40 45.35 -41.42
C THR A 362 7.66 45.64 -40.60
N GLY A 363 8.83 45.43 -41.22
CA GLY A 363 10.14 45.75 -40.63
C GLY A 363 10.73 44.65 -39.73
N TYR A 364 10.11 43.48 -39.66
CA TYR A 364 10.66 42.34 -38.92
C TYR A 364 11.77 41.65 -39.72
N SER A 365 12.61 40.88 -39.03
CA SER A 365 13.65 40.06 -39.65
C SER A 365 13.74 38.70 -38.98
N GLU A 366 14.49 37.78 -39.57
CA GLU A 366 14.78 36.47 -38.95
C GLU A 366 15.53 36.59 -37.61
N SER A 367 16.04 37.78 -37.23
CA SER A 367 16.64 38.04 -35.91
C SER A 367 15.66 38.61 -34.88
N SER A 368 14.41 38.85 -35.26
CA SER A 368 13.36 39.35 -34.37
C SER A 368 13.03 38.31 -33.29
N LEU A 369 12.99 38.76 -32.03
CA LEU A 369 12.68 37.93 -30.87
C LEU A 369 11.19 38.03 -30.56
N VAL A 370 10.53 36.89 -30.36
CA VAL A 370 9.16 36.82 -29.86
C VAL A 370 9.19 36.62 -28.35
N SER A 371 8.37 37.38 -27.64
CA SER A 371 8.16 37.21 -26.20
C SER A 371 6.69 37.32 -25.86
N VAL A 372 6.26 36.58 -24.84
CA VAL A 372 4.89 36.63 -24.32
C VAL A 372 4.93 37.11 -22.89
N ALA A 373 4.25 38.23 -22.63
CA ALA A 373 4.08 38.80 -21.31
C ALA A 373 2.71 38.42 -20.74
N ASP A 374 2.68 38.01 -19.47
CA ASP A 374 1.46 37.68 -18.73
C ASP A 374 1.72 37.90 -17.23
N PRO A 375 0.70 38.26 -16.41
CA PRO A 375 0.87 38.40 -14.97
C PRO A 375 1.32 37.12 -14.25
N ASN A 376 0.93 35.95 -14.76
CA ASN A 376 1.14 34.64 -14.13
C ASN A 376 1.91 33.65 -15.03
N GLY A 377 1.85 33.84 -16.35
CA GLY A 377 2.40 32.94 -17.35
C GLY A 377 3.92 32.98 -17.46
N THR A 378 4.55 31.80 -17.56
CA THR A 378 6.00 31.66 -17.69
C THR A 378 6.39 30.49 -18.59
N GLY A 379 7.60 30.52 -19.13
CA GLY A 379 8.21 29.38 -19.83
C GLY A 379 7.98 29.30 -21.34
N PHE A 380 7.30 30.27 -21.95
CA PHE A 380 7.19 30.35 -23.40
C PHE A 380 8.56 30.47 -24.07
N SER A 381 8.76 29.69 -25.12
CA SER A 381 9.86 29.85 -26.07
C SER A 381 9.39 29.53 -27.47
N GLY A 382 9.83 30.34 -28.43
CA GLY A 382 9.48 30.18 -29.85
C GLY A 382 10.28 31.14 -30.70
N PHE A 383 10.05 31.11 -32.01
CA PHE A 383 10.67 32.03 -32.94
C PHE A 383 9.67 32.46 -34.01
N VAL A 384 9.89 33.64 -34.57
CA VAL A 384 9.09 34.16 -35.68
C VAL A 384 9.58 33.59 -37.00
N ALA A 385 8.66 33.42 -37.94
CA ALA A 385 8.93 33.25 -39.35
C ALA A 385 8.56 34.55 -40.08
N VAL A 386 9.49 35.09 -40.87
CA VAL A 386 9.31 36.38 -41.56
C VAL A 386 9.45 36.18 -43.07
N ASP A 387 8.62 36.86 -43.85
CA ASP A 387 8.78 36.86 -45.30
C ASP A 387 9.92 37.81 -45.76
N PRO A 388 10.35 37.73 -47.03
CA PRO A 388 11.37 38.64 -47.56
C PRO A 388 10.99 40.13 -47.54
N SER A 389 9.71 40.48 -47.31
CA SER A 389 9.22 41.85 -47.21
C SER A 389 9.23 42.40 -45.77
N GLY A 390 9.60 41.57 -44.79
CA GLY A 390 9.65 41.92 -43.38
C GLY A 390 8.32 41.81 -42.65
N GLY A 391 7.34 41.08 -43.21
CA GLY A 391 6.07 40.75 -42.56
C GLY A 391 6.15 39.40 -41.84
N ILE A 392 5.51 39.27 -40.67
CA ILE A 392 5.47 38.01 -39.92
C ILE A 392 4.46 37.07 -40.58
N ILE A 393 4.90 35.89 -40.99
CA ILE A 393 4.05 34.86 -41.62
C ILE A 393 3.61 33.78 -40.63
N GLY A 394 4.28 33.67 -39.47
CA GLY A 394 3.90 32.73 -38.42
C GLY A 394 4.80 32.80 -37.19
N ILE A 395 4.35 32.20 -36.09
CA ILE A 395 5.13 32.00 -34.88
C ILE A 395 5.20 30.50 -34.60
N VAL A 396 6.41 29.96 -34.51
CA VAL A 396 6.65 28.57 -34.15
C VAL A 396 6.83 28.48 -32.64
N VAL A 397 5.90 27.82 -31.97
CA VAL A 397 5.97 27.56 -30.52
C VAL A 397 6.83 26.32 -30.30
N VAL A 398 7.95 26.48 -29.59
CA VAL A 398 8.83 25.36 -29.19
C VAL A 398 8.47 24.88 -27.79
N ASN A 399 8.07 25.81 -26.91
CA ASN A 399 7.53 25.55 -25.58
C ASN A 399 6.38 26.53 -25.33
N GLY A 400 5.18 26.00 -25.10
CA GLY A 400 3.98 26.80 -24.80
C GLY A 400 3.96 27.42 -23.39
N GLY A 401 4.90 27.02 -22.52
CA GLY A 401 4.96 27.43 -21.13
C GLY A 401 3.73 26.99 -20.32
N LYS A 402 3.38 27.74 -19.27
CA LYS A 402 2.23 27.45 -18.40
C LYS A 402 1.72 28.71 -17.71
N GLY A 403 0.46 28.68 -17.30
CA GLY A 403 -0.17 29.70 -16.44
C GLY A 403 -0.58 30.97 -17.14
N TYR A 404 -0.72 30.96 -18.47
CA TYR A 404 -1.11 32.15 -19.25
C TYR A 404 -2.59 32.44 -19.07
N THR A 405 -2.93 33.62 -18.54
CA THR A 405 -4.32 34.01 -18.25
C THR A 405 -4.83 35.11 -19.19
N SER A 406 -3.93 35.98 -19.64
CA SER A 406 -4.16 37.07 -20.59
C SER A 406 -2.83 37.41 -21.30
N PRO A 407 -2.28 36.49 -22.11
CA PRO A 407 -0.98 36.64 -22.74
C PRO A 407 -0.98 37.79 -23.76
N THR A 408 0.03 38.64 -23.70
CA THR A 408 0.33 39.66 -24.70
C THR A 408 1.59 39.29 -25.45
N VAL A 409 1.48 39.08 -26.76
CA VAL A 409 2.62 38.73 -27.63
C VAL A 409 3.28 40.01 -28.13
N SER A 410 4.61 40.06 -28.05
CA SER A 410 5.41 41.14 -28.61
C SER A 410 6.59 40.60 -29.41
N VAL A 411 6.93 41.29 -30.51
CA VAL A 411 8.04 40.91 -31.40
C VAL A 411 8.95 42.12 -31.60
N SER A 412 10.27 41.92 -31.47
CA SER A 412 11.25 43.00 -31.60
C SER A 412 11.54 43.39 -33.07
N GLY A 413 11.94 44.64 -33.30
CA GLY A 413 12.54 45.09 -34.57
C GLY A 413 11.59 45.63 -35.64
N GLY A 414 10.29 45.32 -35.58
CA GLY A 414 9.28 45.80 -36.54
C GLY A 414 8.09 46.51 -35.88
N SER A 415 7.06 46.81 -36.65
CA SER A 415 5.84 47.48 -36.16
C SER A 415 4.56 46.99 -36.84
N GLY A 416 3.41 47.20 -36.19
CA GLY A 416 2.09 46.95 -36.76
C GLY A 416 1.63 45.48 -36.83
N ALA A 417 2.35 44.56 -36.18
CA ALA A 417 1.90 43.17 -36.09
C ALA A 417 0.92 42.98 -34.92
N THR A 418 -0.10 42.15 -35.12
CA THR A 418 -1.09 41.79 -34.08
C THR A 418 -1.30 40.28 -34.08
N PHE A 419 -1.61 39.73 -32.90
CA PHE A 419 -1.65 38.28 -32.67
C PHE A 419 -2.89 37.89 -31.86
N SER A 420 -3.37 36.66 -32.07
CA SER A 420 -4.29 35.98 -31.16
C SER A 420 -3.63 34.72 -30.61
N VAL A 421 -3.81 34.46 -29.32
CA VAL A 421 -3.19 33.34 -28.62
C VAL A 421 -4.26 32.35 -28.24
N GLU A 422 -4.06 31.08 -28.61
CA GLU A 422 -4.88 29.99 -28.08
C GLU A 422 -4.22 29.38 -26.85
N ILE A 423 -4.99 29.29 -25.77
CA ILE A 423 -4.56 28.74 -24.48
C ILE A 423 -5.35 27.48 -24.19
N GLY A 424 -4.67 26.43 -23.74
CA GLY A 424 -5.33 25.27 -23.16
C GLY A 424 -4.34 24.13 -22.90
N PRO A 425 -4.68 23.16 -22.04
CA PRO A 425 -5.98 22.94 -21.40
C PRO A 425 -6.31 23.95 -20.28
N ASN A 426 -7.57 23.96 -19.85
CA ASN A 426 -8.04 24.76 -18.72
C ASN A 426 -7.20 24.49 -17.45
N ALA A 427 -7.25 25.40 -16.49
CA ALA A 427 -6.61 25.18 -15.20
C ALA A 427 -7.15 23.92 -14.52
N GLU A 428 -6.31 23.26 -13.73
CA GLU A 428 -6.66 22.04 -12.97
C GLU A 428 -6.91 20.81 -13.86
N ASN A 429 -6.21 20.72 -15.00
CA ASN A 429 -6.30 19.58 -15.91
C ASN A 429 -5.25 18.50 -15.61
N TYR A 430 -5.33 17.89 -14.42
CA TYR A 430 -4.34 16.91 -13.95
C TYR A 430 -4.77 15.47 -14.20
N PRO A 431 -3.81 14.55 -14.40
CA PRO A 431 -4.12 13.14 -14.61
C PRO A 431 -4.61 12.48 -13.31
N ASN A 432 -5.64 11.65 -13.44
CA ASN A 432 -6.27 10.96 -12.32
C ASN A 432 -5.44 9.74 -11.86
N VAL A 433 -4.91 8.97 -12.82
CA VAL A 433 -4.17 7.72 -12.55
C VAL A 433 -2.88 7.66 -13.37
N SER A 434 -1.91 6.88 -12.88
CA SER A 434 -0.71 6.55 -13.62
C SER A 434 -0.26 5.10 -13.44
N ALA A 435 0.51 4.58 -14.39
CA ALA A 435 1.13 3.26 -14.34
C ALA A 435 2.43 3.25 -15.15
N VAL A 436 3.34 2.31 -14.85
CA VAL A 436 4.49 2.03 -15.70
C VAL A 436 4.17 0.89 -16.66
N PHE A 437 4.29 1.13 -17.97
CA PHE A 437 4.03 0.12 -18.99
C PHE A 437 5.03 0.24 -20.15
N GLN A 438 5.64 -0.87 -20.55
CA GLN A 438 6.61 -0.95 -21.66
C GLN A 438 7.72 0.13 -21.58
N GLN A 439 8.28 0.34 -20.37
CA GLN A 439 9.29 1.36 -20.08
C GLN A 439 8.82 2.81 -20.25
N ARG A 440 7.51 3.07 -20.28
CA ARG A 440 6.93 4.41 -20.32
C ARG A 440 6.14 4.67 -19.04
N GLN A 441 6.10 5.93 -18.62
CA GLN A 441 5.10 6.38 -17.67
C GLN A 441 3.82 6.67 -18.45
N VAL A 442 2.73 6.02 -18.08
CA VAL A 442 1.42 6.21 -18.69
C VAL A 442 0.51 6.91 -17.70
N TYR A 443 -0.16 7.96 -18.14
CA TYR A 443 -1.17 8.68 -17.39
C TYR A 443 -2.53 8.50 -18.04
N GLY A 444 -3.59 8.45 -17.23
CA GLY A 444 -4.95 8.28 -17.70
C GLY A 444 -5.92 9.24 -17.03
N GLY A 445 -6.86 9.75 -17.82
CA GLY A 445 -8.00 10.57 -17.41
C GLY A 445 -7.63 11.94 -16.87
N THR A 446 -8.03 12.99 -17.56
CA THR A 446 -8.00 14.38 -17.06
C THR A 446 -9.42 14.95 -17.05
N THR A 447 -9.63 16.13 -16.47
CA THR A 447 -10.95 16.79 -16.44
C THR A 447 -11.44 17.16 -17.85
N GLU A 448 -10.53 17.61 -18.73
CA GLU A 448 -10.83 17.94 -20.13
C GLU A 448 -10.83 16.72 -21.06
N SER A 449 -10.09 15.67 -20.73
CA SER A 449 -10.02 14.43 -21.52
C SER A 449 -10.14 13.19 -20.61
N PRO A 450 -11.37 12.83 -20.17
CA PRO A 450 -11.59 11.74 -19.22
C PRO A 450 -11.17 10.36 -19.72
N LEU A 451 -11.24 10.12 -21.04
CA LEU A 451 -10.84 8.88 -21.71
C LEU A 451 -9.41 8.96 -22.30
N GLY A 452 -8.71 10.07 -22.06
CA GLY A 452 -7.36 10.30 -22.59
C GLY A 452 -6.29 9.46 -21.89
N LEU A 453 -5.31 9.03 -22.67
CA LEU A 453 -4.14 8.25 -22.26
C LEU A 453 -2.89 8.88 -22.84
N TRP A 454 -1.90 9.17 -22.00
CA TRP A 454 -0.63 9.76 -22.41
C TRP A 454 0.54 8.89 -21.98
N GLY A 455 1.43 8.54 -22.90
CA GLY A 455 2.64 7.78 -22.62
C GLY A 455 3.91 8.60 -22.84
N SER A 456 4.78 8.63 -21.83
CA SER A 456 6.10 9.27 -21.92
C SER A 456 6.99 8.56 -22.95
N ARG A 457 8.12 9.16 -23.35
CA ARG A 457 9.15 8.47 -24.12
C ARG A 457 9.70 7.24 -23.35
N PRO A 458 10.15 6.16 -24.04
CA PRO A 458 10.69 4.98 -23.37
C PRO A 458 11.92 5.32 -22.52
N LYS A 459 11.99 4.74 -21.32
CA LYS A 459 13.01 4.97 -20.27
C LYS A 459 13.10 6.41 -19.76
N ARG A 460 12.19 7.30 -20.18
CA ARG A 460 12.18 8.73 -19.81
C ARG A 460 10.81 9.11 -19.27
N PHE A 461 10.53 8.68 -18.05
CA PHE A 461 9.20 8.73 -17.41
C PHE A 461 8.57 10.12 -17.33
N ASN A 462 9.38 11.19 -17.28
CA ASN A 462 8.86 12.55 -17.23
C ASN A 462 8.92 13.28 -18.57
N ASN A 463 9.51 12.67 -19.61
CA ASN A 463 9.70 13.35 -20.90
C ASN A 463 8.54 12.98 -21.85
N PHE A 464 7.75 13.99 -22.22
CA PHE A 464 6.65 13.90 -23.18
C PHE A 464 6.96 14.67 -24.48
N ASP A 465 8.22 15.02 -24.68
CA ASP A 465 8.68 15.69 -25.89
C ASP A 465 8.46 14.75 -27.10
N PHE A 466 8.24 15.36 -28.26
CA PHE A 466 7.96 14.63 -29.49
C PHE A 466 8.71 15.25 -30.67
N SER A 467 8.84 14.49 -31.76
CA SER A 467 9.42 14.96 -33.00
C SER A 467 8.30 15.41 -33.94
N PRO A 468 8.43 16.55 -34.68
CA PRO A 468 7.37 17.01 -35.58
C PRO A 468 6.97 15.98 -36.65
N ILE A 469 7.92 15.19 -37.13
CA ILE A 469 7.62 13.90 -37.76
C ILE A 469 7.74 12.85 -36.66
N VAL A 470 6.59 12.33 -36.25
CA VAL A 470 6.46 11.41 -35.13
C VAL A 470 7.25 10.13 -35.41
N VAL A 471 8.08 9.73 -34.45
CA VAL A 471 8.81 8.46 -34.47
C VAL A 471 8.32 7.53 -33.35
N ASP A 472 8.54 6.22 -33.50
CA ASP A 472 8.00 5.20 -32.58
C ASP A 472 8.38 5.38 -31.11
N ASN A 473 9.51 6.05 -30.83
CA ASN A 473 10.00 6.31 -29.47
C ASN A 473 9.55 7.66 -28.88
N ASP A 474 8.75 8.44 -29.61
CA ASP A 474 8.16 9.67 -29.09
C ASP A 474 7.07 9.37 -28.08
N SER A 475 6.68 10.41 -27.34
CA SER A 475 5.48 10.35 -26.51
C SER A 475 4.23 10.08 -27.34
N TYR A 476 3.17 9.59 -26.70
CA TYR A 476 1.90 9.35 -27.37
C TYR A 476 0.74 9.91 -26.56
N ALA A 477 -0.32 10.26 -27.28
CA ALA A 477 -1.61 10.67 -26.72
C ALA A 477 -2.71 9.95 -27.50
N PHE A 478 -3.50 9.12 -26.82
CA PHE A 478 -4.61 8.36 -27.39
C PHE A 478 -5.87 8.59 -26.56
N GLU A 479 -7.01 8.28 -27.13
CA GLU A 479 -8.28 8.24 -26.41
C GLU A 479 -8.90 6.86 -26.55
N VAL A 480 -9.56 6.39 -25.49
CA VAL A 480 -10.28 5.11 -25.52
C VAL A 480 -11.66 5.34 -26.13
N ASP A 481 -12.01 4.57 -27.16
CA ASP A 481 -13.35 4.60 -27.74
C ASP A 481 -14.40 4.01 -26.76
N ALA A 482 -15.34 4.85 -26.33
CA ALA A 482 -16.44 4.44 -25.47
C ALA A 482 -17.74 5.19 -25.83
N ALA A 483 -18.88 4.51 -25.67
CA ALA A 483 -20.21 5.09 -25.94
C ALA A 483 -20.64 6.16 -24.91
N LYS A 484 -20.02 6.17 -23.74
CA LYS A 484 -20.26 7.15 -22.66
C LYS A 484 -18.92 7.65 -22.15
N VAL A 485 -18.85 8.94 -21.85
CA VAL A 485 -17.65 9.57 -21.29
C VAL A 485 -17.59 9.28 -19.80
N SER A 486 -16.53 8.61 -19.37
CA SER A 486 -16.21 8.42 -17.97
C SER A 486 -14.70 8.41 -17.77
N MET A 487 -14.27 9.01 -16.67
CA MET A 487 -12.86 9.16 -16.35
C MET A 487 -12.21 7.81 -16.08
N ILE A 488 -11.03 7.60 -16.65
CA ILE A 488 -10.21 6.42 -16.36
C ILE A 488 -9.84 6.44 -14.87
N GLN A 489 -10.15 5.33 -14.20
CA GLN A 489 -9.95 5.17 -12.76
C GLN A 489 -8.70 4.35 -12.44
N HIS A 490 -8.44 3.31 -13.23
CA HIS A 490 -7.31 2.40 -12.98
C HIS A 490 -6.55 2.04 -14.26
N LEU A 491 -5.24 1.88 -14.11
CA LEU A 491 -4.32 1.39 -15.13
C LEU A 491 -3.50 0.24 -14.56
N PHE A 492 -3.55 -0.94 -15.19
CA PHE A 492 -2.78 -2.11 -14.73
C PHE A 492 -2.06 -2.83 -15.87
N PRO A 493 -0.71 -2.90 -15.83
CA PRO A 493 0.02 -3.74 -16.77
C PRO A 493 -0.24 -5.20 -16.41
N MET A 494 -0.81 -5.94 -17.36
CA MET A 494 -1.16 -7.34 -17.24
C MET A 494 -0.66 -8.10 -18.48
N ARG A 495 -0.91 -9.41 -18.55
CA ARG A 495 -0.57 -10.20 -19.73
C ARG A 495 -1.29 -9.66 -20.97
N GLY A 496 -0.58 -9.54 -22.09
CA GLY A 496 -1.14 -9.07 -23.37
C GLY A 496 -1.26 -7.54 -23.52
N GLY A 497 -1.20 -6.74 -22.46
CA GLY A 497 -1.31 -5.29 -22.60
C GLY A 497 -1.55 -4.53 -21.29
N LEU A 498 -1.81 -3.23 -21.43
CA LEU A 498 -2.21 -2.37 -20.33
C LEU A 498 -3.74 -2.40 -20.21
N LEU A 499 -4.27 -2.86 -19.09
CA LEU A 499 -5.69 -2.75 -18.82
C LEU A 499 -6.04 -1.32 -18.41
N VAL A 500 -7.03 -0.75 -19.08
CA VAL A 500 -7.57 0.59 -18.86
C VAL A 500 -9.01 0.44 -18.37
N MET A 501 -9.32 0.99 -17.21
CA MET A 501 -10.58 0.68 -16.50
C MET A 501 -11.30 1.94 -16.04
N ASN A 502 -12.62 1.98 -16.26
CA ASN A 502 -13.52 3.01 -15.76
C ASN A 502 -14.86 2.42 -15.28
N ASP A 503 -15.78 3.26 -14.83
CA ASP A 503 -17.08 2.84 -14.28
C ASP A 503 -18.04 2.17 -15.29
N ILE A 504 -17.67 2.11 -16.59
CA ILE A 504 -18.46 1.50 -17.67
C ILE A 504 -17.84 0.17 -18.11
N GLY A 505 -16.52 0.05 -18.18
CA GLY A 505 -15.88 -1.15 -18.69
C GLY A 505 -14.37 -1.23 -18.50
N VAL A 506 -13.81 -2.27 -19.12
CA VAL A 506 -12.38 -2.60 -19.12
C VAL A 506 -11.94 -2.78 -20.57
N TRP A 507 -10.89 -2.06 -20.96
CA TRP A 507 -10.22 -2.18 -22.26
C TRP A 507 -8.79 -2.65 -22.06
N GLN A 508 -8.22 -3.27 -23.08
CA GLN A 508 -6.81 -3.64 -23.14
C GLN A 508 -6.13 -2.82 -24.23
N LEU A 509 -5.20 -1.97 -23.83
CA LEU A 509 -4.33 -1.22 -24.72
C LEU A 509 -3.12 -2.08 -25.11
N SER A 510 -2.90 -2.23 -26.41
CA SER A 510 -1.74 -2.89 -27.02
C SER A 510 -1.35 -2.20 -28.33
N GLY A 511 -0.24 -2.58 -28.96
CA GLY A 511 0.08 -2.13 -30.32
C GLY A 511 -0.60 -2.96 -31.42
N GLY A 512 -1.58 -3.82 -31.08
CA GLY A 512 -2.12 -4.84 -31.97
C GLY A 512 -1.11 -5.97 -32.24
N ASN A 513 -1.59 -7.19 -32.54
CA ASN A 513 -0.75 -8.35 -32.91
C ASN A 513 0.49 -8.60 -32.03
N GLN A 514 0.40 -8.36 -30.71
CA GLN A 514 1.52 -8.50 -29.76
C GLN A 514 2.71 -7.56 -30.01
N VAL A 515 2.46 -6.41 -30.63
CA VAL A 515 3.45 -5.34 -30.83
C VAL A 515 3.38 -4.33 -29.67
N ALA A 516 4.51 -3.66 -29.41
CA ALA A 516 4.58 -2.58 -28.43
C ALA A 516 3.71 -1.38 -28.84
N VAL A 517 3.20 -0.64 -27.86
CA VAL A 517 2.50 0.62 -28.08
C VAL A 517 3.54 1.67 -28.45
N THR A 518 3.32 2.32 -29.59
CA THR A 518 4.15 3.42 -30.11
C THR A 518 3.29 4.64 -30.33
N ALA A 519 3.88 5.77 -30.72
CA ALA A 519 3.14 7.00 -30.99
C ALA A 519 2.21 6.93 -32.20
N THR A 520 2.46 6.01 -33.13
CA THR A 520 1.69 5.83 -34.36
C THR A 520 0.82 4.57 -34.35
N ASN A 521 1.05 3.66 -33.39
CA ASN A 521 0.35 2.38 -33.34
C ASN A 521 -0.11 2.04 -31.91
N ALA A 522 -1.42 2.10 -31.71
CA ALA A 522 -2.11 1.69 -30.51
C ALA A 522 -3.53 1.21 -30.84
N LEU A 523 -3.97 0.20 -30.11
CA LEU A 523 -5.28 -0.41 -30.20
C LEU A 523 -5.81 -0.67 -28.79
N ALA A 524 -6.99 -0.13 -28.49
CA ALA A 524 -7.70 -0.36 -27.25
C ALA A 524 -8.90 -1.28 -27.49
N GLU A 525 -8.79 -2.56 -27.10
CA GLU A 525 -9.85 -3.55 -27.33
C GLU A 525 -10.69 -3.76 -26.06
N PRO A 526 -12.03 -3.69 -26.13
CA PRO A 526 -12.89 -3.96 -24.98
C PRO A 526 -12.76 -5.42 -24.53
N GLN A 527 -12.50 -5.62 -23.24
CA GLN A 527 -12.38 -6.92 -22.59
C GLN A 527 -13.64 -7.28 -21.79
N SER A 528 -14.21 -6.28 -21.11
CA SER A 528 -15.42 -6.42 -20.33
C SER A 528 -16.26 -5.15 -20.40
N TYR A 529 -17.57 -5.32 -20.51
CA TYR A 529 -18.56 -4.23 -20.44
C TYR A 529 -19.11 -4.05 -19.01
N THR A 530 -18.44 -4.64 -18.02
CA THR A 530 -18.75 -4.44 -16.61
C THR A 530 -17.75 -3.44 -16.03
N GLY A 531 -18.26 -2.28 -15.63
CA GLY A 531 -17.43 -1.23 -15.04
C GLY A 531 -16.86 -1.56 -13.68
N ILE A 532 -15.90 -0.75 -13.26
CA ILE A 532 -15.12 -0.93 -12.04
C ILE A 532 -15.39 0.16 -11.01
N SER A 533 -15.25 -0.18 -9.72
CA SER A 533 -15.29 0.76 -8.61
C SER A 533 -13.99 1.59 -8.52
N PRO A 534 -14.02 2.79 -7.90
CA PRO A 534 -12.82 3.53 -7.52
C PRO A 534 -11.87 2.76 -6.59
N LEU A 535 -12.33 1.67 -5.96
CA LEU A 535 -11.49 0.82 -5.13
C LEU A 535 -10.42 0.10 -5.97
N ARG A 536 -9.14 0.33 -5.64
CA ARG A 536 -7.98 -0.19 -6.39
C ARG A 536 -8.04 -1.72 -6.54
N PRO A 537 -8.07 -2.27 -7.77
CA PRO A 537 -7.97 -3.71 -8.06
C PRO A 537 -6.73 -4.37 -7.47
N ILE A 538 -6.84 -5.66 -7.16
CA ILE A 538 -5.78 -6.48 -6.57
C ILE A 538 -5.29 -7.49 -7.62
N LYS A 539 -3.98 -7.53 -7.86
CA LYS A 539 -3.37 -8.58 -8.68
C LYS A 539 -3.17 -9.84 -7.84
N ILE A 540 -3.66 -10.98 -8.34
CA ILE A 540 -3.44 -12.29 -7.73
C ILE A 540 -2.89 -13.20 -8.83
N GLU A 541 -1.59 -13.50 -8.74
CA GLU A 541 -0.86 -14.26 -9.77
C GLU A 541 -1.03 -13.65 -11.18
N THR A 542 -1.77 -14.31 -12.08
CA THR A 542 -2.05 -13.85 -13.45
C THR A 542 -3.38 -13.14 -13.61
N ASP A 543 -4.20 -13.13 -12.56
CA ASP A 543 -5.57 -12.66 -12.58
C ASP A 543 -5.70 -11.33 -11.82
N LEU A 544 -6.78 -10.61 -12.09
CA LEU A 544 -7.09 -9.36 -11.43
C LEU A 544 -8.43 -9.44 -10.71
N LEU A 545 -8.41 -9.26 -9.40
CA LEU A 545 -9.59 -9.16 -8.58
C LEU A 545 -10.06 -7.70 -8.56
N TYR A 546 -11.33 -7.46 -8.90
CA TYR A 546 -11.91 -6.12 -8.88
C TYR A 546 -13.35 -6.10 -8.34
N VAL A 547 -13.77 -4.92 -7.89
CA VAL A 547 -15.15 -4.65 -7.48
C VAL A 547 -15.87 -3.95 -8.63
N GLU A 548 -17.09 -4.38 -8.95
CA GLU A 548 -17.93 -3.74 -9.96
C GLU A 548 -18.23 -2.27 -9.60
N SER A 549 -18.52 -1.42 -10.59
CA SER A 549 -18.76 0.03 -10.41
C SER A 549 -19.81 0.39 -9.36
N LYS A 550 -20.79 -0.49 -9.09
CA LYS A 550 -21.79 -0.30 -8.04
C LYS A 550 -21.27 -0.52 -6.62
N GLY A 551 -20.06 -1.05 -6.44
CA GLY A 551 -19.34 -1.10 -5.17
C GLY A 551 -19.54 -2.36 -4.32
N TYR A 552 -20.38 -3.31 -4.74
CA TYR A 552 -20.71 -4.48 -3.93
C TYR A 552 -20.49 -5.85 -4.60
N THR A 553 -20.35 -5.99 -5.92
CA THR A 553 -20.05 -7.29 -6.54
C THR A 553 -18.55 -7.48 -6.69
N VAL A 554 -18.01 -8.65 -6.33
CA VAL A 554 -16.57 -8.96 -6.52
C VAL A 554 -16.39 -9.91 -7.69
N ARG A 555 -15.52 -9.54 -8.61
CA ARG A 555 -15.24 -10.30 -9.84
C ARG A 555 -13.76 -10.62 -9.98
N LEU A 556 -13.47 -11.81 -10.49
CA LEU A 556 -12.14 -12.25 -10.89
C LEU A 556 -12.02 -12.13 -12.42
N LEU A 557 -11.09 -11.29 -12.87
CA LEU A 557 -10.77 -11.12 -14.27
C LEU A 557 -9.59 -12.02 -14.63
N SER A 558 -9.83 -13.05 -15.44
CA SER A 558 -8.82 -14.05 -15.82
C SER A 558 -8.54 -14.01 -17.32
N TYR A 559 -7.27 -14.14 -17.70
CA TYR A 559 -6.88 -14.19 -19.11
C TYR A 559 -7.16 -15.57 -19.71
N ASN A 560 -7.89 -15.62 -20.83
CA ASN A 560 -8.07 -16.84 -21.61
C ASN A 560 -7.04 -16.90 -22.74
N ASP A 561 -6.13 -17.88 -22.68
CA ASP A 561 -5.05 -18.03 -23.66
C ASP A 561 -5.51 -18.40 -25.08
N LEU A 562 -6.62 -19.14 -25.22
CA LEU A 562 -7.15 -19.55 -26.51
C LEU A 562 -7.87 -18.40 -27.20
N ALA A 563 -8.74 -17.70 -26.46
CA ALA A 563 -9.53 -16.59 -26.98
C ALA A 563 -8.79 -15.25 -26.95
N LYS A 564 -7.65 -15.17 -26.25
CA LYS A 564 -6.85 -13.96 -26.03
C LYS A 564 -7.65 -12.78 -25.48
N ILE A 565 -8.64 -13.08 -24.63
CA ILE A 565 -9.53 -12.11 -24.00
C ILE A 565 -9.57 -12.35 -22.49
N TYR A 566 -9.75 -11.29 -21.72
CA TYR A 566 -10.02 -11.38 -20.30
C TYR A 566 -11.50 -11.68 -20.04
N GLY A 567 -11.79 -12.80 -19.38
CA GLY A 567 -13.14 -13.17 -18.92
C GLY A 567 -13.33 -12.85 -17.43
N GLY A 568 -14.45 -12.22 -17.09
CA GLY A 568 -14.78 -11.91 -15.70
C GLY A 568 -15.76 -12.91 -15.08
N THR A 569 -15.42 -13.50 -13.94
CA THR A 569 -16.29 -14.39 -13.16
C THR A 569 -16.72 -13.73 -11.85
N ASP A 570 -17.99 -13.83 -11.49
CA ASP A 570 -18.49 -13.38 -10.18
C ASP A 570 -18.14 -14.41 -9.11
N ILE A 571 -17.34 -14.00 -8.12
CA ILE A 571 -16.91 -14.86 -7.01
C ILE A 571 -17.64 -14.53 -5.69
N SER A 572 -18.54 -13.55 -5.72
CA SER A 572 -19.40 -13.16 -4.60
C SER A 572 -20.75 -13.89 -4.61
N ILE A 573 -21.08 -14.61 -5.69
CA ILE A 573 -22.41 -15.17 -5.95
C ILE A 573 -22.96 -16.07 -4.82
N LEU A 574 -22.14 -16.95 -4.24
CA LEU A 574 -22.58 -17.85 -3.16
C LEU A 574 -22.82 -17.11 -1.84
N SER A 575 -22.12 -15.99 -1.64
CA SER A 575 -22.16 -15.18 -0.41
C SER A 575 -22.77 -13.79 -0.67
N ALA A 576 -23.72 -13.70 -1.61
CA ALA A 576 -24.32 -12.45 -2.08
C ALA A 576 -24.93 -11.59 -0.96
N HIS A 577 -25.32 -12.16 0.18
CA HIS A 577 -25.85 -11.40 1.32
C HIS A 577 -24.83 -10.51 2.01
N PHE A 578 -23.53 -10.76 1.83
CA PHE A 578 -22.46 -9.85 2.29
C PHE A 578 -22.31 -8.62 1.41
N PHE A 579 -22.87 -8.66 0.21
CA PHE A 579 -22.62 -7.77 -0.89
C PHE A 579 -23.94 -7.11 -1.33
N GLY A 580 -24.11 -5.83 -1.04
CA GLY A 580 -25.32 -5.11 -1.45
C GLY A 580 -25.26 -3.63 -1.09
N LYS A 581 -26.37 -2.94 -1.30
CA LYS A 581 -26.51 -1.53 -0.96
C LYS A 581 -26.33 -1.30 0.55
N GLY A 582 -25.50 -0.33 0.94
CA GLY A 582 -25.10 -0.08 2.33
C GLY A 582 -24.05 -1.06 2.87
N LYS A 583 -23.44 -1.86 1.98
CA LYS A 583 -22.41 -2.86 2.25
C LYS A 583 -21.25 -2.74 1.26
N GLU A 584 -21.08 -1.56 0.68
CA GLU A 584 -20.06 -1.26 -0.31
C GLU A 584 -18.67 -1.44 0.30
N LEU A 585 -17.73 -1.93 -0.52
CA LEU A 585 -16.35 -2.12 -0.10
C LEU A 585 -15.58 -0.79 -0.16
N VAL A 586 -14.99 -0.40 0.97
CA VAL A 586 -14.26 0.88 1.12
C VAL A 586 -12.74 0.71 1.09
N SER A 587 -12.25 -0.46 1.50
CA SER A 587 -10.84 -0.81 1.49
C SER A 587 -10.69 -2.31 1.32
N TRP A 588 -9.65 -2.74 0.62
CA TRP A 588 -9.28 -4.14 0.61
C TRP A 588 -7.81 -4.37 0.28
N THR A 589 -7.31 -5.53 0.62
CA THR A 589 -5.94 -5.96 0.38
C THR A 589 -5.87 -7.48 0.35
N PHE A 590 -4.76 -8.04 -0.13
CA PHE A 590 -4.54 -9.48 -0.20
C PHE A 590 -3.25 -9.83 0.53
N ALA A 591 -3.35 -10.75 1.49
CA ALA A 591 -2.23 -11.40 2.14
C ALA A 591 -2.11 -12.80 1.55
N GLN A 592 -1.07 -13.00 0.73
CA GLN A 592 -0.86 -14.27 0.06
C GLN A 592 -0.44 -15.33 1.07
N GLU A 593 0.49 -15.00 1.96
CA GLU A 593 0.93 -15.87 3.04
C GLU A 593 0.40 -15.37 4.39
N PRO A 594 0.02 -16.25 5.34
CA PRO A 594 0.09 -17.72 5.27
C PRO A 594 -1.18 -18.41 4.73
N TYR A 595 -2.32 -17.72 4.63
CA TYR A 595 -3.62 -18.37 4.34
C TYR A 595 -4.31 -17.93 3.04
N LYS A 596 -3.67 -17.12 2.18
CA LYS A 596 -4.26 -16.61 0.92
C LYS A 596 -5.58 -15.87 1.11
N LEU A 597 -5.59 -14.89 2.02
CA LEU A 597 -6.79 -14.17 2.43
C LEU A 597 -6.88 -12.78 1.78
N VAL A 598 -8.04 -12.49 1.20
CA VAL A 598 -8.47 -11.14 0.86
C VAL A 598 -9.17 -10.54 2.07
N HIS A 599 -8.66 -9.42 2.56
CA HIS A 599 -9.27 -8.64 3.64
C HIS A 599 -10.06 -7.51 2.98
N ALA A 600 -11.38 -7.54 3.06
CA ALA A 600 -12.25 -6.52 2.45
C ALA A 600 -13.11 -5.82 3.52
N VAL A 601 -12.89 -4.53 3.73
CA VAL A 601 -13.60 -3.69 4.69
C VAL A 601 -14.81 -3.05 4.02
N ARG A 602 -15.96 -3.10 4.71
CA ARG A 602 -17.23 -2.51 4.28
C ARG A 602 -17.47 -1.15 4.93
N GLU A 603 -18.32 -0.35 4.31
CA GLU A 603 -18.72 0.97 4.82
C GLU A 603 -19.35 0.91 6.22
N ASP A 604 -20.09 -0.16 6.55
CA ASP A 604 -20.70 -0.38 7.86
C ASP A 604 -19.71 -0.84 8.96
N GLY A 605 -18.42 -0.94 8.62
CA GLY A 605 -17.34 -1.22 9.55
C GLY A 605 -17.08 -2.70 9.85
N TYR A 606 -17.77 -3.61 9.15
CA TYR A 606 -17.40 -5.03 9.14
C TYR A 606 -16.27 -5.30 8.16
N ARG A 607 -15.55 -6.41 8.38
CA ARG A 607 -14.48 -6.89 7.49
C ARG A 607 -14.81 -8.29 7.00
N LEU A 608 -14.77 -8.52 5.70
CA LEU A 608 -14.88 -9.84 5.08
C LEU A 608 -13.49 -10.45 4.91
N LEU A 609 -13.40 -11.76 5.14
CA LEU A 609 -12.24 -12.57 4.79
C LEU A 609 -12.61 -13.51 3.66
N GLY A 610 -11.93 -13.36 2.53
CA GLY A 610 -12.15 -14.14 1.31
C GLY A 610 -10.96 -15.04 0.99
N THR A 611 -11.12 -16.35 1.06
CA THR A 611 -10.10 -17.32 0.65
C THR A 611 -10.30 -17.61 -0.84
N ILE A 612 -9.31 -17.23 -1.65
CA ILE A 612 -9.41 -17.30 -3.12
C ILE A 612 -8.27 -18.17 -3.64
N VAL A 613 -8.60 -19.39 -4.07
CA VAL A 613 -7.66 -20.32 -4.70
C VAL A 613 -8.32 -20.92 -5.94
N LYS A 614 -8.06 -20.31 -7.09
CA LYS A 614 -8.67 -20.67 -8.37
C LYS A 614 -8.41 -22.12 -8.78
N ASP A 615 -7.17 -22.60 -8.63
CA ASP A 615 -6.76 -23.96 -9.03
C ASP A 615 -7.51 -25.08 -8.27
N GLN A 616 -8.01 -24.76 -7.07
CA GLN A 616 -8.79 -25.67 -6.24
C GLN A 616 -10.28 -25.31 -6.23
N ASN A 617 -10.69 -24.33 -7.04
CA ASN A 617 -12.05 -23.80 -7.08
C ASN A 617 -12.57 -23.35 -5.69
N VAL A 618 -11.70 -22.75 -4.87
CA VAL A 618 -12.07 -22.24 -3.54
C VAL A 618 -12.35 -20.74 -3.62
N PHE A 619 -13.60 -20.37 -3.35
CA PHE A 619 -14.07 -18.99 -3.28
C PHE A 619 -14.95 -18.85 -2.04
N ALA A 620 -14.32 -18.67 -0.89
CA ALA A 620 -14.99 -18.74 0.40
C ALA A 620 -14.97 -17.39 1.12
N TRP A 621 -16.15 -16.78 1.31
CA TRP A 621 -16.27 -15.54 2.07
C TRP A 621 -16.83 -15.81 3.47
N THR A 622 -16.30 -15.06 4.43
CA THR A 622 -16.71 -15.09 5.85
C THR A 622 -16.73 -13.67 6.41
N LEU A 623 -17.51 -13.45 7.47
CA LEU A 623 -17.68 -12.12 8.08
C LEU A 623 -16.92 -12.04 9.40
N THR A 624 -16.13 -10.99 9.56
CA THR A 624 -15.41 -10.67 10.80
C THR A 624 -15.84 -9.33 11.37
N SER A 625 -15.89 -9.28 12.69
CA SER A 625 -16.31 -8.12 13.48
C SER A 625 -15.31 -7.85 14.61
N THR A 626 -15.30 -6.63 15.12
CA THR A 626 -14.55 -6.24 16.32
C THR A 626 -15.42 -5.32 17.16
N LYS A 627 -15.03 -5.07 18.42
CA LYS A 627 -15.66 -4.05 19.27
C LYS A 627 -15.23 -2.65 18.79
N GLY A 628 -15.76 -2.25 17.63
CA GLY A 628 -15.35 -1.07 16.89
C GLY A 628 -15.77 -1.16 15.42
N TYR A 629 -15.19 -0.30 14.59
CA TYR A 629 -15.43 -0.26 13.15
C TYR A 629 -14.10 -0.34 12.42
N TYR A 630 -13.94 -1.34 11.56
CA TYR A 630 -12.84 -1.38 10.59
C TYR A 630 -13.03 -0.23 9.59
N LYS A 631 -11.97 0.53 9.35
CA LYS A 631 -11.96 1.65 8.38
C LYS A 631 -11.10 1.34 7.16
N GLN A 632 -9.99 0.65 7.36
CA GLN A 632 -9.05 0.30 6.30
C GLN A 632 -8.30 -1.00 6.67
N ALA A 633 -7.88 -1.75 5.65
CA ALA A 633 -6.95 -2.86 5.77
C ALA A 633 -5.89 -2.74 4.69
N LEU A 634 -4.62 -2.95 5.04
CA LEU A 634 -3.50 -2.90 4.12
C LEU A 634 -2.46 -3.96 4.46
N THR A 635 -2.08 -4.75 3.46
CA THR A 635 -0.98 -5.70 3.57
C THR A 635 0.33 -5.04 3.17
N ILE A 636 1.39 -5.31 3.92
CA ILE A 636 2.78 -5.01 3.55
C ILE A 636 3.60 -6.27 3.73
N ARG A 637 4.41 -6.61 2.73
CA ARG A 637 5.34 -7.73 2.84
C ARG A 637 6.52 -7.36 3.73
N GLU A 638 6.64 -7.99 4.89
CA GLU A 638 7.73 -7.81 5.84
C GLU A 638 8.51 -9.13 6.01
N ASP A 639 9.78 -9.09 5.61
CA ASP A 639 10.67 -10.23 5.46
C ASP A 639 10.10 -11.32 4.54
N ARG A 640 9.52 -12.37 5.12
CA ARG A 640 8.95 -13.52 4.41
C ARG A 640 7.45 -13.68 4.65
N VAL A 641 6.83 -12.76 5.38
CA VAL A 641 5.42 -12.85 5.79
C VAL A 641 4.69 -11.60 5.32
N ASP A 642 3.47 -11.77 4.83
CA ASP A 642 2.59 -10.67 4.49
C ASP A 642 1.86 -10.22 5.76
N ARG A 643 2.21 -9.04 6.28
CA ARG A 643 1.60 -8.50 7.49
C ARG A 643 0.41 -7.61 7.16
N VAL A 644 -0.71 -7.83 7.84
CA VAL A 644 -1.95 -7.08 7.63
C VAL A 644 -2.09 -6.00 8.70
N TYR A 645 -2.02 -4.75 8.27
CA TYR A 645 -2.32 -3.58 9.07
C TYR A 645 -3.82 -3.29 9.02
N LEU A 646 -4.40 -2.98 10.19
CA LEU A 646 -5.81 -2.71 10.37
C LEU A 646 -6.00 -1.34 11.00
N ASP A 647 -6.85 -0.55 10.38
CA ASP A 647 -7.30 0.73 10.89
C ASP A 647 -8.64 0.55 11.56
N VAL A 648 -8.70 0.75 12.89
CA VAL A 648 -9.91 0.48 13.66
C VAL A 648 -10.31 1.69 14.49
N ALA A 649 -11.54 2.17 14.25
CA ALA A 649 -12.16 3.23 15.04
C ALA A 649 -12.99 2.62 16.19
N ARG A 650 -12.85 3.17 17.41
CA ARG A 650 -13.53 2.67 18.62
C ARG A 650 -14.07 3.82 19.46
N LEU A 651 -15.06 3.52 20.29
CA LEU A 651 -15.51 4.41 21.35
C LEU A 651 -14.93 3.93 22.68
N VAL A 652 -14.01 4.69 23.25
CA VAL A 652 -13.37 4.37 24.54
C VAL A 652 -13.58 5.56 25.47
N GLN A 653 -14.09 5.30 26.69
CA GLN A 653 -14.55 6.34 27.62
C GLN A 653 -15.50 7.38 26.99
N GLY A 654 -16.35 6.97 26.06
CA GLY A 654 -17.28 7.86 25.36
C GLY A 654 -16.64 8.78 24.31
N LYS A 655 -15.35 8.60 23.99
CA LYS A 655 -14.62 9.36 22.97
C LYS A 655 -14.24 8.47 21.78
N LEU A 656 -14.40 9.01 20.58
CA LEU A 656 -13.97 8.34 19.36
C LEU A 656 -12.45 8.37 19.29
N VAL A 657 -11.84 7.20 19.13
CA VAL A 657 -10.40 6.99 18.96
C VAL A 657 -10.16 6.08 17.76
N ARG A 658 -8.98 6.18 17.15
CA ARG A 658 -8.62 5.40 15.95
C ARG A 658 -7.24 4.80 16.15
N TYR A 659 -7.11 3.49 15.95
CA TYR A 659 -5.89 2.74 16.25
C TYR A 659 -5.31 2.12 14.98
N ILE A 660 -3.98 2.12 14.91
CA ILE A 660 -3.20 1.23 14.04
C ILE A 660 -3.07 -0.07 14.80
N GLU A 661 -3.59 -1.13 14.21
CA GLU A 661 -3.45 -2.48 14.71
C GLU A 661 -2.77 -3.37 13.69
N LEU A 662 -2.09 -4.40 14.17
CA LEU A 662 -1.45 -5.40 13.34
C LEU A 662 -2.16 -6.73 13.57
N GLU A 663 -2.64 -7.37 12.51
CA GLU A 663 -3.18 -8.72 12.64
C GLU A 663 -2.07 -9.66 13.10
N ALA A 664 -2.31 -10.35 14.21
CA ALA A 664 -1.32 -11.22 14.80
C ALA A 664 -1.18 -12.51 13.99
N GLU A 665 -0.05 -13.17 14.15
CA GLU A 665 0.16 -14.47 13.53
C GLU A 665 -0.70 -15.54 14.20
N ARG A 666 -1.35 -16.37 13.39
CA ARG A 666 -2.13 -17.50 13.89
C ARG A 666 -1.28 -18.73 14.16
N GLU A 667 -0.12 -18.83 13.52
CA GLU A 667 0.83 -19.91 13.79
C GLU A 667 1.55 -19.63 15.10
N PHE A 668 1.42 -20.54 16.07
CA PHE A 668 2.06 -20.46 17.38
C PHE A 668 2.69 -21.80 17.74
N THR A 669 3.77 -21.76 18.53
CA THR A 669 4.46 -22.98 18.99
C THR A 669 3.87 -23.50 20.30
N ALA A 670 3.51 -22.58 21.20
CA ALA A 670 2.88 -22.88 22.47
C ALA A 670 1.54 -22.16 22.59
N ILE A 671 0.61 -22.76 23.34
CA ILE A 671 -0.74 -22.20 23.55
C ILE A 671 -0.71 -20.84 24.26
N GLU A 672 0.33 -20.57 25.03
CA GLU A 672 0.54 -19.28 25.71
C GLU A 672 0.87 -18.12 24.76
N ASP A 673 1.24 -18.43 23.51
CA ASP A 673 1.48 -17.44 22.44
C ASP A 673 0.27 -17.27 21.50
N ALA A 674 -0.82 -18.00 21.74
CA ALA A 674 -1.99 -17.96 20.85
C ALA A 674 -2.70 -16.60 20.91
N TRP A 675 -2.77 -15.92 19.76
CA TRP A 675 -3.33 -14.58 19.68
C TRP A 675 -4.78 -14.57 19.20
N CYS A 676 -5.71 -14.68 20.15
CA CYS A 676 -7.15 -14.74 19.89
C CYS A 676 -7.92 -13.56 20.51
N LEU A 677 -7.30 -12.38 20.57
CA LEU A 677 -7.86 -11.16 21.16
C LEU A 677 -7.62 -9.94 20.27
N ASP A 678 -8.57 -9.01 20.26
CA ASP A 678 -8.47 -7.77 19.50
C ASP A 678 -7.88 -6.64 20.33
N SER A 679 -7.18 -5.72 19.66
CA SER A 679 -6.52 -4.56 20.29
C SER A 679 -5.67 -4.99 21.49
N ALA A 680 -5.06 -6.16 21.40
CA ALA A 680 -4.41 -6.79 22.53
C ALA A 680 -2.96 -6.30 22.67
N LEU A 681 -2.44 -6.45 23.88
CA LEU A 681 -1.00 -6.32 24.16
C LEU A 681 -0.52 -7.57 24.89
N ALA A 682 0.71 -7.96 24.59
CA ALA A 682 1.39 -9.04 25.27
C ALA A 682 2.37 -8.52 26.32
N LEU A 683 2.49 -9.25 27.43
CA LEU A 683 3.56 -9.03 28.41
C LEU A 683 4.90 -9.32 27.72
N LYS A 684 5.79 -8.32 27.73
CA LYS A 684 7.08 -8.40 27.02
C LYS A 684 8.02 -9.39 27.71
N PRO A 685 8.54 -10.41 26.99
CA PRO A 685 9.58 -11.28 27.53
C PRO A 685 10.88 -10.52 27.75
N ASN A 686 11.61 -10.89 28.80
CA ASN A 686 12.94 -10.37 29.09
C ASN A 686 14.00 -11.30 28.48
N TYR A 687 14.77 -10.78 27.51
CA TYR A 687 15.84 -11.48 26.80
C TYR A 687 17.22 -11.06 27.34
N PRO A 688 17.87 -11.87 28.19
CA PRO A 688 19.16 -11.49 28.73
C PRO A 688 20.24 -11.59 27.65
N ASN A 689 21.24 -10.70 27.71
CA ASN A 689 22.32 -10.65 26.73
C ASN A 689 23.47 -11.61 27.08
N SER A 690 23.14 -12.86 27.33
CA SER A 690 24.13 -13.90 27.63
C SER A 690 23.79 -15.23 26.98
N THR A 691 24.77 -16.12 26.86
CA THR A 691 24.54 -17.47 26.36
C THR A 691 24.15 -18.38 27.52
N LEU A 692 23.03 -19.10 27.37
CA LEU A 692 22.52 -20.07 28.32
C LEU A 692 22.86 -21.49 27.88
N THR A 693 23.50 -22.24 28.78
CA THR A 693 23.84 -23.65 28.61
C THR A 693 23.06 -24.49 29.61
N ILE A 694 22.37 -25.51 29.09
CA ILE A 694 21.63 -26.48 29.90
C ILE A 694 22.58 -27.63 30.27
N GLY A 695 22.76 -27.86 31.57
CA GLY A 695 23.60 -28.93 32.09
C GLY A 695 22.95 -30.31 31.95
N LYS A 696 23.56 -31.32 32.59
CA LYS A 696 23.03 -32.68 32.59
C LYS A 696 21.67 -32.74 33.27
N ILE A 697 20.69 -33.31 32.59
CA ILE A 697 19.34 -33.56 33.12
C ILE A 697 19.42 -34.68 34.16
N THR A 698 18.88 -34.44 35.36
CA THR A 698 18.78 -35.42 36.44
C THR A 698 17.31 -35.54 36.86
N GLU A 699 16.66 -36.63 36.46
CA GLU A 699 15.20 -36.80 36.60
C GLU A 699 14.42 -35.60 36.05
N ASN A 700 13.83 -34.77 36.92
CA ASN A 700 13.06 -33.57 36.57
C ASN A 700 13.80 -32.26 36.93
N SER A 701 15.09 -32.30 37.23
CA SER A 701 15.89 -31.11 37.55
C SER A 701 17.10 -30.96 36.63
N VAL A 702 17.50 -29.71 36.40
CA VAL A 702 18.66 -29.37 35.58
C VAL A 702 19.37 -28.14 36.13
N VAL A 703 20.69 -28.14 36.06
CA VAL A 703 21.50 -26.96 36.35
C VAL A 703 21.64 -26.14 35.08
N VAL A 704 21.27 -24.87 35.14
CA VAL A 704 21.41 -23.91 34.05
C VAL A 704 22.59 -23.00 34.33
N THR A 705 23.46 -22.78 33.34
CA THR A 705 24.63 -21.90 33.45
C THR A 705 24.60 -20.83 32.37
N THR A 706 24.84 -19.57 32.74
CA THR A 706 24.99 -18.44 31.81
C THR A 706 26.45 -18.01 31.65
N SER A 707 26.80 -17.40 30.51
CA SER A 707 28.15 -16.90 30.24
C SER A 707 28.51 -15.64 31.04
N THR A 708 27.52 -14.89 31.50
CA THR A 708 27.65 -13.67 32.33
C THR A 708 26.70 -13.72 33.52
N SER A 709 26.88 -12.80 34.48
CA SER A 709 26.03 -12.73 35.67
C SER A 709 24.61 -12.25 35.32
N GLU A 710 23.66 -13.17 35.30
CA GLU A 710 22.25 -12.90 34.98
C GLU A 710 21.30 -13.22 36.12
N PHE A 711 21.76 -13.90 37.18
CA PHE A 711 20.92 -14.38 38.27
C PHE A 711 21.20 -13.67 39.59
N THR A 712 20.15 -13.50 40.36
CA THR A 712 20.12 -12.97 41.72
C THR A 712 19.28 -13.91 42.61
N PRO A 713 19.39 -13.82 43.94
CA PRO A 713 18.54 -14.59 44.85
C PRO A 713 17.03 -14.38 44.62
N ASP A 714 16.62 -13.20 44.13
CA ASP A 714 15.21 -12.85 43.87
C ASP A 714 14.65 -13.53 42.62
N ASP A 715 15.48 -14.19 41.81
CA ASP A 715 15.04 -14.90 40.62
C ASP A 715 14.43 -16.28 40.93
N VAL A 716 14.43 -16.74 42.18
CA VAL A 716 13.71 -17.97 42.57
C VAL A 716 12.24 -17.83 42.18
N ASP A 717 11.65 -18.91 41.67
CA ASP A 717 10.32 -18.96 41.04
C ASP A 717 10.19 -18.33 39.64
N SER A 718 11.23 -17.68 39.11
CA SER A 718 11.23 -17.20 37.72
C SER A 718 11.18 -18.36 36.73
N ILE A 719 10.63 -18.08 35.55
CA ILE A 719 10.51 -19.03 34.46
C ILE A 719 11.57 -18.71 33.39
N ILE A 720 12.26 -19.74 32.93
CA ILE A 720 13.19 -19.69 31.81
C ILE A 720 12.59 -20.47 30.65
N PHE A 721 12.55 -19.84 29.48
CA PHE A 721 12.29 -20.52 28.21
C PHE A 721 13.59 -20.63 27.42
N ALA A 722 14.00 -21.85 27.10
CA ALA A 722 15.24 -22.13 26.37
C ALA A 722 15.17 -23.50 25.68
N ALA A 723 15.81 -23.64 24.50
CA ALA A 723 15.84 -24.89 23.72
C ALA A 723 14.45 -25.54 23.50
N GLY A 724 13.41 -24.71 23.38
CA GLY A 724 12.02 -25.13 23.24
C GLY A 724 11.42 -25.85 24.46
N GLY A 725 12.03 -25.70 25.65
CA GLY A 725 11.49 -26.18 26.93
C GLY A 725 11.22 -25.03 27.92
N LYS A 726 10.48 -25.36 28.99
CA LYS A 726 10.08 -24.44 30.06
C LYS A 726 10.65 -24.90 31.39
N LEU A 727 11.37 -24.03 32.07
CA LEU A 727 12.10 -24.32 33.30
C LEU A 727 11.66 -23.36 34.41
N LYS A 728 11.45 -23.87 35.62
CA LYS A 728 11.20 -23.05 36.81
C LYS A 728 12.42 -23.03 37.71
N ILE A 729 12.92 -21.85 38.07
CA ILE A 729 14.06 -21.73 39.00
C ILE A 729 13.61 -22.16 40.39
N THR A 730 14.26 -23.17 40.96
CA THR A 730 13.98 -23.69 42.31
C THR A 730 15.02 -23.29 43.33
N ALA A 731 16.27 -23.05 42.91
CA ALA A 731 17.31 -22.56 43.79
C ALA A 731 18.35 -21.71 43.06
N TYR A 732 18.76 -20.61 43.70
CA TYR A 732 19.91 -19.81 43.30
C TYR A 732 21.21 -20.45 43.79
N SER A 733 22.23 -20.55 42.93
CA SER A 733 23.55 -21.08 43.31
C SER A 733 24.66 -20.04 43.21
N SER A 734 24.69 -19.25 42.15
CA SER A 734 25.66 -18.16 41.94
C SER A 734 25.12 -17.20 40.87
N PRO A 735 25.75 -16.03 40.63
CA PRO A 735 25.26 -15.07 39.63
C PRO A 735 25.15 -15.65 38.21
N THR A 736 25.83 -16.75 37.92
CA THR A 736 25.82 -17.42 36.60
C THR A 736 25.19 -18.81 36.62
N LYS A 737 24.68 -19.30 37.76
CA LYS A 737 24.15 -20.67 37.90
C LYS A 737 22.91 -20.73 38.79
N VAL A 738 21.91 -21.45 38.29
CA VAL A 738 20.68 -21.76 39.02
C VAL A 738 20.31 -23.23 38.82
N ILE A 739 19.58 -23.77 39.79
CA ILE A 739 18.95 -25.09 39.70
C ILE A 739 17.50 -24.87 39.29
N CYS A 740 17.08 -25.57 38.25
CA CYS A 740 15.74 -25.48 37.70
C CYS A 740 15.02 -26.83 37.80
N GLN A 741 13.70 -26.77 37.91
CA GLN A 741 12.79 -27.87 37.64
C GLN A 741 12.31 -27.78 36.19
N ILE A 742 12.33 -28.91 35.48
CA ILE A 742 11.79 -29.02 34.12
C ILE A 742 10.26 -29.08 34.20
N ARG A 743 9.59 -28.10 33.61
CA ARG A 743 8.12 -28.00 33.54
C ARG A 743 7.58 -28.49 32.21
N GLN A 744 8.28 -28.15 31.13
CA GLN A 744 8.06 -28.73 29.81
C GLN A 744 9.38 -29.30 29.27
N PRO A 745 9.37 -30.48 28.64
CA PRO A 745 10.57 -31.09 28.09
C PRO A 745 11.16 -30.23 26.97
N PHE A 746 12.48 -30.32 26.78
CA PHE A 746 13.15 -29.67 25.66
C PHE A 746 12.73 -30.34 24.34
N THR A 747 12.61 -29.53 23.29
CA THR A 747 12.29 -30.01 21.94
C THR A 747 13.44 -29.78 20.96
N GLN A 748 14.39 -28.90 21.30
CA GLN A 748 15.53 -28.57 20.47
C GLN A 748 16.80 -29.21 21.03
N PHE A 749 17.26 -30.24 20.33
CA PHE A 749 18.50 -30.96 20.66
C PHE A 749 19.52 -30.76 19.54
N ILE A 750 20.80 -30.92 19.89
CA ILE A 750 21.85 -31.06 18.87
C ILE A 750 21.48 -32.27 18.00
N PRO A 751 21.51 -32.16 16.65
CA PRO A 751 21.14 -33.27 15.78
C PRO A 751 21.88 -34.56 16.15
N GLN A 752 21.13 -35.67 16.27
CA GLN A 752 21.64 -36.99 16.69
C GLN A 752 22.22 -37.05 18.12
N SER A 753 21.88 -36.09 18.99
CA SER A 753 22.27 -36.06 20.40
C SER A 753 21.05 -35.82 21.29
N THR A 754 21.16 -36.21 22.55
CA THR A 754 20.16 -35.94 23.61
C THR A 754 20.50 -34.67 24.41
N THR A 755 21.53 -33.93 23.99
CA THR A 755 21.93 -32.67 24.64
C THR A 755 21.11 -31.51 24.05
N PRO A 756 20.37 -30.75 24.89
CA PRO A 756 19.67 -29.56 24.43
C PRO A 756 20.63 -28.56 23.78
N ILE A 757 20.16 -27.85 22.76
CA ILE A 757 20.99 -26.85 22.08
C ILE A 757 21.33 -25.68 23.02
N VAL A 758 22.55 -25.16 22.91
CA VAL A 758 22.97 -23.95 23.62
C VAL A 758 22.15 -22.76 23.10
N SER A 759 21.55 -21.98 23.99
CA SER A 759 20.73 -20.82 23.62
C SER A 759 21.58 -19.55 23.67
N THR A 760 21.85 -18.95 22.51
CA THR A 760 22.57 -17.68 22.39
C THR A 760 21.69 -16.49 22.81
N PRO A 761 22.25 -15.28 23.04
CA PRO A 761 21.45 -14.09 23.30
C PRO A 761 20.30 -13.93 22.30
N GLY A 762 19.11 -13.62 22.80
CA GLY A 762 17.88 -13.51 22.01
C GLY A 762 17.11 -14.81 21.76
N LEU A 763 17.67 -15.99 22.06
CA LEU A 763 17.00 -17.29 21.92
C LEU A 763 16.46 -17.87 23.24
N TRP A 764 16.63 -17.16 24.35
CA TRP A 764 16.10 -17.56 25.65
C TRP A 764 15.63 -16.34 26.45
N THR A 765 14.76 -16.59 27.43
CA THR A 765 14.16 -15.55 28.27
C THR A 765 14.22 -15.93 29.74
N LYS A 766 14.22 -14.92 30.61
CA LYS A 766 14.13 -15.05 32.08
C LYS A 766 13.05 -14.12 32.59
N ASP A 767 11.90 -14.69 32.94
CA ASP A 767 10.69 -13.94 33.23
C ASP A 767 10.23 -14.16 34.66
N VAL A 768 10.02 -13.05 35.37
CA VAL A 768 9.50 -13.04 36.74
C VAL A 768 7.97 -13.03 36.68
N PRO A 769 7.26 -13.90 37.41
CA PRO A 769 5.80 -13.87 37.46
C PRO A 769 5.26 -12.53 37.98
N VAL A 770 4.37 -11.89 37.23
CA VAL A 770 3.74 -10.61 37.61
C VAL A 770 2.23 -10.77 37.81
N LYS A 771 1.69 -10.07 38.82
CA LYS A 771 0.23 -10.02 39.07
C LYS A 771 -0.45 -8.81 38.45
N THR A 772 0.29 -7.72 38.25
CA THR A 772 -0.26 -6.48 37.70
C THR A 772 0.29 -6.28 36.29
N ILE A 773 -0.61 -6.17 35.32
CA ILE A 773 -0.28 -5.90 33.92
C ILE A 773 -0.68 -4.46 33.64
N SER A 774 0.30 -3.62 33.29
CA SER A 774 0.12 -2.19 32.98
C SER A 774 0.31 -1.91 31.49
N GLY A 775 -0.03 -0.70 31.04
CA GLY A 775 0.15 -0.25 29.65
C GLY A 775 -1.08 -0.44 28.76
N LEU A 776 -2.22 -0.85 29.31
CA LEU A 776 -3.48 -1.07 28.57
C LEU A 776 -4.30 0.23 28.43
N TRP A 777 -3.64 1.38 28.30
CA TRP A 777 -4.29 2.69 28.37
C TRP A 777 -5.25 2.92 27.19
N HIS A 778 -5.02 2.23 26.07
CA HIS A 778 -5.89 2.21 24.88
C HIS A 778 -7.23 1.50 25.13
N LEU A 779 -7.34 0.74 26.22
CA LEU A 779 -8.54 0.01 26.62
C LEU A 779 -9.13 0.51 27.94
N GLU A 780 -8.83 1.75 28.35
CA GLU A 780 -9.32 2.32 29.62
C GLU A 780 -10.85 2.19 29.77
N GLY A 781 -11.30 1.61 30.88
CA GLY A 781 -12.70 1.37 31.19
C GLY A 781 -13.37 0.24 30.39
N GLN A 782 -12.63 -0.49 29.55
CA GLN A 782 -13.14 -1.65 28.83
C GLN A 782 -12.98 -2.93 29.65
N GLU A 783 -13.88 -3.89 29.42
CA GLU A 783 -13.72 -5.26 29.86
C GLU A 783 -12.79 -6.02 28.91
N VAL A 784 -11.77 -6.65 29.49
CA VAL A 784 -10.73 -7.39 28.76
C VAL A 784 -10.72 -8.86 29.14
N SER A 785 -10.55 -9.70 28.12
CA SER A 785 -10.25 -11.12 28.29
C SER A 785 -8.75 -11.33 28.35
N ILE A 786 -8.33 -12.36 29.07
CA ILE A 786 -6.94 -12.56 29.45
C ILE A 786 -6.56 -14.02 29.21
N LEU A 787 -5.54 -14.23 28.40
CA LEU A 787 -4.84 -15.51 28.28
C LEU A 787 -3.51 -15.39 29.02
N GLY A 788 -3.38 -16.05 30.17
CA GLY A 788 -2.18 -16.00 31.02
C GLY A 788 -1.55 -17.39 31.16
N ASP A 789 -0.27 -17.54 30.81
CA ASP A 789 0.47 -18.81 30.81
C ASP A 789 -0.31 -19.97 30.17
N GLY A 790 -1.05 -19.67 29.08
CA GLY A 790 -1.86 -20.65 28.35
C GLY A 790 -3.20 -21.01 28.99
N ASN A 791 -3.62 -20.31 30.04
CA ASN A 791 -4.91 -20.49 30.71
C ASN A 791 -5.77 -19.23 30.63
N VAL A 792 -7.09 -19.44 30.58
CA VAL A 792 -8.06 -18.35 30.54
C VAL A 792 -8.28 -17.84 31.95
N PHE A 793 -8.09 -16.53 32.15
CA PHE A 793 -8.38 -15.85 33.41
C PHE A 793 -9.76 -15.19 33.37
N PRO A 794 -10.40 -14.97 34.54
CA PRO A 794 -11.63 -14.20 34.61
C PRO A 794 -11.46 -12.81 34.00
N VAL A 795 -12.49 -12.35 33.29
CA VAL A 795 -12.56 -11.00 32.69
C VAL A 795 -12.28 -9.94 33.76
N GLN A 796 -11.50 -8.92 33.41
CA GLN A 796 -11.19 -7.78 34.26
C GLN A 796 -11.57 -6.48 33.56
N THR A 797 -11.81 -5.41 34.34
CA THR A 797 -11.96 -4.06 33.81
C THR A 797 -10.63 -3.32 33.92
N VAL A 798 -10.24 -2.65 32.84
CA VAL A 798 -9.02 -1.84 32.81
C VAL A 798 -9.23 -0.54 33.58
N VAL A 799 -8.41 -0.30 34.60
CA VAL A 799 -8.47 0.90 35.46
C VAL A 799 -7.08 1.49 35.60
N ASN A 800 -6.92 2.78 35.25
CA ASN A 800 -5.62 3.47 35.21
C ASN A 800 -4.58 2.68 34.40
N GLY A 801 -4.93 2.47 33.13
CA GLY A 801 -5.20 1.18 32.48
C GLY A 801 -4.39 -0.06 32.81
N SER A 802 -4.37 -0.44 34.08
CA SER A 802 -3.77 -1.67 34.53
C SER A 802 -4.88 -2.66 34.90
N ILE A 803 -4.53 -3.94 34.94
CA ILE A 803 -5.36 -5.00 35.52
C ILE A 803 -4.56 -5.76 36.58
N THR A 804 -5.25 -6.39 37.51
CA THR A 804 -4.63 -7.22 38.56
C THR A 804 -5.20 -8.64 38.51
N LEU A 805 -4.31 -9.62 38.42
CA LEU A 805 -4.64 -11.04 38.37
C LEU A 805 -4.57 -11.67 39.77
N THR A 806 -5.32 -12.77 39.95
CA THR A 806 -5.34 -13.54 41.20
C THR A 806 -4.04 -14.31 41.45
N SER A 807 -3.39 -14.76 40.38
CA SER A 807 -2.07 -15.41 40.39
C SER A 807 -1.09 -14.70 39.46
N GLY A 808 0.21 -14.83 39.73
CA GLY A 808 1.23 -14.26 38.86
C GLY A 808 1.39 -15.07 37.58
N VAL A 809 1.68 -14.39 36.47
CA VAL A 809 1.90 -14.98 35.14
C VAL A 809 3.19 -14.45 34.51
N VAL A 810 3.83 -15.24 33.64
CA VAL A 810 5.06 -14.84 32.91
C VAL A 810 4.81 -14.55 31.43
N ARG A 811 3.73 -15.09 30.89
CA ARG A 811 3.19 -14.79 29.56
C ARG A 811 1.74 -14.38 29.73
N ALA A 812 1.36 -13.26 29.14
CA ALA A 812 -0.03 -12.84 29.13
C ALA A 812 -0.34 -12.08 27.86
N ILE A 813 -1.48 -12.38 27.24
CA ILE A 813 -2.09 -11.58 26.18
C ILE A 813 -3.41 -11.05 26.74
N VAL A 814 -3.57 -9.74 26.70
CA VAL A 814 -4.73 -9.05 27.27
C VAL A 814 -5.34 -8.14 26.21
N GLY A 815 -6.65 -8.27 25.97
CA GLY A 815 -7.34 -7.51 24.94
C GLY A 815 -8.84 -7.71 24.93
N LEU A 816 -9.48 -7.23 23.88
CA LEU A 816 -10.92 -7.31 23.68
C LEU A 816 -11.30 -8.70 23.15
N SER A 817 -12.27 -9.34 23.80
CA SER A 817 -12.84 -10.60 23.32
C SER A 817 -13.69 -10.42 22.07
N TYR A 818 -13.70 -11.46 21.24
CA TYR A 818 -14.66 -11.67 20.16
C TYR A 818 -15.23 -13.09 20.25
N LYS A 819 -16.39 -13.31 19.64
CA LYS A 819 -17.11 -14.58 19.68
C LYS A 819 -17.19 -15.17 18.28
N CYS A 820 -16.59 -16.32 18.09
CA CYS A 820 -16.66 -17.06 16.83
C CYS A 820 -17.90 -17.96 16.83
N ILE A 821 -18.71 -17.88 15.78
CA ILE A 821 -19.92 -18.70 15.62
C ILE A 821 -19.95 -19.27 14.21
N ALA A 822 -19.96 -20.61 14.11
CA ALA A 822 -20.24 -21.31 12.87
C ALA A 822 -21.53 -22.12 13.00
N ARG A 823 -22.37 -22.07 11.96
CA ARG A 823 -23.60 -22.86 11.85
C ARG A 823 -23.59 -23.63 10.54
N THR A 824 -23.84 -24.94 10.60
CA THR A 824 -23.90 -25.78 9.40
C THR A 824 -25.17 -25.52 8.60
N LEU A 825 -25.12 -25.84 7.30
CA LEU A 825 -26.32 -25.99 6.49
C LEU A 825 -27.08 -27.25 6.90
N SER A 826 -28.32 -27.37 6.42
CA SER A 826 -29.11 -28.57 6.67
C SER A 826 -28.42 -29.78 6.02
N PRO A 827 -28.25 -30.90 6.75
CA PRO A 827 -27.50 -32.05 6.26
C PRO A 827 -28.24 -32.75 5.12
N THR A 828 -27.51 -33.09 4.07
CA THR A 828 -27.97 -33.89 2.92
C THR A 828 -27.31 -35.28 2.95
N ALA A 829 -27.84 -36.25 2.22
CA ALA A 829 -27.20 -37.56 2.07
C ALA A 829 -27.36 -38.09 0.65
N SER A 830 -26.34 -38.76 0.13
CA SER A 830 -26.33 -39.25 -1.26
C SER A 830 -27.28 -40.43 -1.51
N SER A 831 -27.57 -41.22 -0.48
CA SER A 831 -28.34 -42.49 -0.60
C SER A 831 -29.72 -42.44 0.04
N THR A 832 -30.09 -41.32 0.67
CA THR A 832 -31.34 -41.20 1.44
C THR A 832 -31.81 -39.76 1.40
N ILE A 833 -33.09 -39.56 1.11
CA ILE A 833 -33.70 -38.22 1.17
C ILE A 833 -33.84 -37.88 2.65
N LEU A 834 -33.14 -36.83 3.07
CA LEU A 834 -33.26 -36.29 4.42
C LEU A 834 -34.14 -35.04 4.45
N GLU A 835 -34.30 -34.34 3.33
CA GLU A 835 -35.07 -33.10 3.25
C GLU A 835 -36.56 -33.33 3.52
N GLY A 836 -37.20 -32.42 4.27
CA GLY A 836 -38.59 -32.55 4.70
C GLY A 836 -38.79 -33.39 5.96
N ASP A 837 -37.97 -34.42 6.17
CA ASP A 837 -38.10 -35.31 7.32
C ASP A 837 -37.55 -34.69 8.61
N ARG A 838 -38.13 -35.06 9.75
CA ARG A 838 -37.57 -34.66 11.05
C ARG A 838 -36.28 -35.42 11.32
N LYS A 839 -35.27 -34.73 11.85
CA LYS A 839 -33.95 -35.27 12.17
C LYS A 839 -33.71 -35.08 13.66
N ARG A 840 -33.21 -36.12 14.33
CA ARG A 840 -32.80 -36.07 15.73
C ARG A 840 -31.31 -36.28 15.84
N ILE A 841 -30.58 -35.26 16.28
CA ILE A 841 -29.13 -35.32 16.45
C ILE A 841 -28.82 -35.85 17.84
N LEU A 842 -28.13 -36.99 17.92
CA LEU A 842 -27.75 -37.64 19.18
C LEU A 842 -26.38 -37.17 19.68
N GLY A 843 -25.52 -36.75 18.77
CA GLY A 843 -24.17 -36.31 19.12
C GLY A 843 -23.35 -35.91 17.90
N LEU A 844 -22.26 -35.22 18.19
CA LEU A 844 -21.37 -34.60 17.22
C LEU A 844 -19.97 -35.16 17.40
N VAL A 845 -19.35 -35.64 16.33
CA VAL A 845 -17.92 -35.95 16.31
C VAL A 845 -17.23 -34.91 15.44
N THR A 846 -16.40 -34.06 16.02
CA THR A 846 -15.74 -32.97 15.30
C THR A 846 -14.27 -33.29 15.12
N ARG A 847 -13.76 -33.11 13.90
CA ARG A 847 -12.34 -33.22 13.58
C ARG A 847 -11.69 -31.88 13.85
N VAL A 848 -10.79 -31.84 14.82
CA VAL A 848 -10.11 -30.61 15.21
C VAL A 848 -8.61 -30.71 14.95
N ASN A 849 -7.97 -29.57 14.73
CA ASN A 849 -6.52 -29.48 14.60
C ASN A 849 -5.99 -28.32 15.43
N ASN A 850 -5.08 -28.61 16.36
CA ASN A 850 -4.46 -27.62 17.23
C ASN A 850 -5.51 -26.72 17.92
N SER A 851 -6.56 -27.32 18.48
CA SER A 851 -7.76 -26.62 18.98
C SER A 851 -7.98 -26.77 20.49
N ARG A 852 -8.52 -25.72 21.12
CA ARG A 852 -9.01 -25.71 22.51
C ARG A 852 -10.15 -24.68 22.69
N GLY A 853 -11.08 -24.88 23.61
CA GLY A 853 -12.16 -23.93 23.90
C GLY A 853 -13.42 -24.10 23.04
N LEU A 854 -13.53 -25.21 22.28
CA LEU A 854 -14.65 -25.42 21.38
C LEU A 854 -15.89 -25.93 22.11
N LYS A 855 -16.99 -25.19 21.99
CA LYS A 855 -18.33 -25.63 22.39
C LYS A 855 -19.14 -26.00 21.14
N ALA A 856 -19.92 -27.08 21.22
CA ALA A 856 -20.78 -27.50 20.13
C ALA A 856 -22.18 -27.90 20.62
N GLY A 857 -23.18 -27.73 19.76
CA GLY A 857 -24.57 -28.02 20.10
C GLY A 857 -25.51 -27.91 18.90
N ILE A 858 -26.80 -28.07 19.17
CA ILE A 858 -27.87 -27.97 18.15
C ILE A 858 -28.58 -26.61 18.20
N LYS A 859 -28.42 -25.85 19.29
CA LYS A 859 -28.95 -24.50 19.47
C LYS A 859 -27.89 -23.59 20.08
N PRO A 860 -27.96 -22.26 19.83
CA PRO A 860 -26.97 -21.32 20.34
C PRO A 860 -27.00 -21.11 21.87
N ASP A 861 -28.12 -21.45 22.53
CA ASP A 861 -28.31 -21.39 23.98
C ASP A 861 -28.05 -22.74 24.69
N GLN A 862 -27.92 -23.83 23.93
CA GLN A 862 -27.63 -25.18 24.42
C GLN A 862 -26.34 -25.72 23.78
N LEU A 863 -25.22 -25.25 24.30
CA LEU A 863 -23.88 -25.62 23.83
C LEU A 863 -23.15 -26.42 24.90
N TYR A 864 -22.47 -27.47 24.48
CA TYR A 864 -21.70 -28.36 25.34
C TYR A 864 -20.22 -28.21 25.04
N GLU A 865 -19.41 -28.06 26.08
CA GLU A 865 -17.96 -27.98 25.96
C GLU A 865 -17.37 -29.33 25.54
N MET A 866 -16.52 -29.33 24.52
CA MET A 866 -15.76 -30.53 24.18
C MET A 866 -14.69 -30.76 25.23
N LYS A 867 -14.65 -31.98 25.79
CA LYS A 867 -13.71 -32.32 26.87
C LYS A 867 -12.28 -31.95 26.49
N GLU A 868 -11.69 -31.01 27.25
CA GLU A 868 -10.35 -30.48 26.99
C GLU A 868 -9.23 -31.24 27.70
N ARG A 869 -9.39 -31.57 28.98
CA ARG A 869 -8.28 -32.14 29.77
C ARG A 869 -8.15 -33.65 29.58
N THR A 870 -6.92 -34.11 29.40
CA THR A 870 -6.57 -35.52 29.31
C THR A 870 -5.66 -35.91 30.47
N ASN A 871 -4.35 -35.81 30.28
CA ASN A 871 -3.31 -36.32 31.19
C ASN A 871 -2.27 -35.25 31.57
N GLU A 872 -2.57 -33.96 31.38
CA GLU A 872 -1.64 -32.86 31.65
C GLU A 872 -1.35 -32.69 33.16
N LEU A 873 -0.08 -32.40 33.49
CA LEU A 873 0.39 -32.22 34.88
C LEU A 873 -0.37 -31.10 35.61
N TYR A 874 -0.43 -31.22 36.95
CA TYR A 874 -1.08 -30.20 37.78
C TYR A 874 -0.36 -28.86 37.67
N GLY A 875 -1.12 -27.80 37.38
CA GLY A 875 -0.61 -26.44 37.20
C GLY A 875 -0.09 -26.10 35.80
N GLU A 876 0.05 -27.07 34.90
CA GLU A 876 0.40 -26.81 33.50
C GLU A 876 -0.85 -26.49 32.65
N PRO A 877 -0.71 -25.66 31.60
CA PRO A 877 -1.81 -25.36 30.70
C PRO A 877 -2.27 -26.60 29.93
N ILE A 878 -3.55 -26.65 29.58
CA ILE A 878 -4.09 -27.72 28.75
C ILE A 878 -3.59 -27.53 27.32
N LEU A 879 -3.01 -28.58 26.75
CA LEU A 879 -2.48 -28.56 25.40
C LEU A 879 -3.61 -28.60 24.36
N PRO A 880 -3.43 -27.96 23.20
CA PRO A 880 -4.38 -28.04 22.10
C PRO A 880 -4.41 -29.45 21.49
N HIS A 881 -5.57 -29.85 20.95
CA HIS A 881 -5.81 -31.20 20.43
C HIS A 881 -5.89 -31.24 18.90
N SER A 882 -5.35 -32.33 18.32
CA SER A 882 -5.44 -32.66 16.89
C SER A 882 -5.98 -34.07 16.68
N ASP A 883 -7.24 -34.28 17.08
CA ASP A 883 -7.94 -35.56 17.03
C ASP A 883 -9.44 -35.40 16.71
N MET A 884 -10.20 -36.49 16.86
CA MET A 884 -11.66 -36.44 16.75
C MET A 884 -12.27 -36.39 18.15
N ARG A 885 -13.08 -35.36 18.41
CA ARG A 885 -13.75 -35.17 19.71
C ARG A 885 -15.23 -35.41 19.60
N TYR A 886 -15.76 -36.27 20.47
CA TYR A 886 -17.18 -36.55 20.57
C TYR A 886 -17.80 -35.72 21.68
N VAL A 887 -18.95 -35.12 21.39
CA VAL A 887 -19.83 -34.51 22.38
C VAL A 887 -21.24 -35.06 22.21
N SER A 888 -21.86 -35.47 23.31
CA SER A 888 -23.27 -35.83 23.33
C SER A 888 -24.07 -34.55 23.50
N VAL A 889 -25.11 -34.39 22.69
CA VAL A 889 -26.04 -33.25 22.78
C VAL A 889 -27.39 -33.77 23.25
N GLU A 890 -28.19 -32.91 23.88
CA GLU A 890 -29.58 -33.24 24.18
C GLU A 890 -30.35 -33.44 22.85
N PRO A 891 -30.90 -34.64 22.57
CA PRO A 891 -31.48 -34.91 21.27
C PRO A 891 -32.86 -34.28 21.13
N GLU A 892 -33.05 -33.48 20.08
CA GLU A 892 -34.32 -32.84 19.74
C GLU A 892 -34.67 -33.11 18.28
N TRP A 893 -35.96 -33.22 17.98
CA TRP A 893 -36.46 -33.36 16.61
C TRP A 893 -36.51 -31.99 15.93
N ASP A 894 -35.72 -31.81 14.88
CA ASP A 894 -35.70 -30.62 14.06
C ASP A 894 -35.76 -30.99 12.57
N ILE A 895 -36.47 -30.19 11.77
CA ILE A 895 -36.54 -30.38 10.32
C ILE A 895 -35.23 -29.99 9.64
N ASN A 896 -34.50 -29.01 10.18
CA ASN A 896 -33.27 -28.53 9.56
C ASN A 896 -32.04 -29.32 10.01
N GLY A 897 -32.00 -29.83 11.24
CA GLY A 897 -30.91 -30.65 11.74
C GLY A 897 -29.56 -29.92 11.72
N GLN A 898 -29.56 -28.63 12.06
CA GLN A 898 -28.35 -27.80 12.03
C GLN A 898 -27.51 -27.95 13.31
N THR A 899 -26.22 -27.64 13.20
CA THR A 899 -25.29 -27.69 14.33
C THR A 899 -24.52 -26.39 14.45
N TYR A 900 -24.14 -26.07 15.68
CA TYR A 900 -23.45 -24.85 16.07
C TYR A 900 -22.09 -25.17 16.66
N TYR A 901 -21.08 -24.41 16.26
CA TYR A 901 -19.72 -24.43 16.80
C TYR A 901 -19.38 -23.03 17.29
N VAL A 902 -19.07 -22.90 18.58
CA VAL A 902 -18.89 -21.61 19.24
C VAL A 902 -17.61 -21.59 20.05
N VAL A 903 -16.88 -20.49 19.94
CA VAL A 903 -15.68 -20.19 20.74
C VAL A 903 -15.84 -18.78 21.31
N GLU A 904 -15.69 -18.67 22.62
CA GLU A 904 -15.85 -17.41 23.38
C GLU A 904 -14.59 -17.03 24.16
N ASP A 905 -13.81 -18.04 24.54
CA ASP A 905 -12.55 -17.86 25.23
C ASP A 905 -11.43 -17.48 24.25
N PRO A 906 -10.34 -16.83 24.72
CA PRO A 906 -9.22 -16.43 23.88
C PRO A 906 -8.34 -17.64 23.51
N LEU A 907 -8.93 -18.62 22.84
CA LEU A 907 -8.31 -19.90 22.50
C LEU A 907 -8.49 -20.19 21.00
N PRO A 908 -7.45 -20.76 20.36
CA PRO A 908 -7.48 -21.06 18.94
C PRO A 908 -8.31 -22.32 18.68
N VAL A 909 -9.15 -22.29 17.65
CA VAL A 909 -9.84 -23.48 17.14
C VAL A 909 -9.77 -23.56 15.63
N THR A 910 -9.41 -24.74 15.13
CA THR A 910 -9.56 -25.13 13.72
C THR A 910 -10.38 -26.41 13.63
N ILE A 911 -11.44 -26.36 12.82
CA ILE A 911 -12.37 -27.45 12.54
C ILE A 911 -12.16 -27.90 11.10
N LEU A 912 -11.80 -29.17 10.92
CA LEU A 912 -11.55 -29.76 9.60
C LEU A 912 -12.80 -30.38 8.97
N GLY A 913 -13.83 -30.65 9.78
CA GLY A 913 -15.06 -31.30 9.37
C GLY A 913 -15.71 -31.99 10.55
N HIS A 914 -16.84 -32.65 10.32
CA HIS A 914 -17.58 -33.30 11.40
C HIS A 914 -18.37 -34.51 10.93
N VAL A 915 -18.81 -35.32 11.90
CA VAL A 915 -19.72 -36.44 11.73
C VAL A 915 -20.93 -36.23 12.61
N LEU A 916 -22.10 -36.20 12.00
CA LEU A 916 -23.39 -36.12 12.69
C LEU A 916 -23.88 -37.54 12.97
N LYS A 917 -24.14 -37.85 14.24
CA LYS A 917 -24.90 -39.03 14.61
C LYS A 917 -26.37 -38.65 14.66
N LEU A 918 -27.12 -39.04 13.64
CA LEU A 918 -28.52 -38.65 13.52
C LEU A 918 -29.46 -39.85 13.34
N GLU A 919 -30.69 -39.63 13.76
CA GLU A 919 -31.84 -40.47 13.47
C GLU A 919 -32.81 -39.69 12.60
N GLN A 920 -33.31 -40.36 11.57
CA GLN A 920 -34.36 -39.86 10.69
C GLN A 920 -35.70 -40.33 11.25
N GLY A 921 -36.64 -39.40 11.38
CA GLY A 921 -38.02 -39.65 11.76
C GLY A 921 -38.94 -39.59 10.55
N ASP A 922 -40.21 -39.86 10.79
CA ASP A 922 -41.25 -39.84 9.75
C ASP A 922 -41.73 -38.39 9.45
N ASP A 923 -42.60 -38.26 8.45
CA ASP A 923 -43.21 -37.00 7.98
C ASP A 923 -43.68 -36.12 9.17
N PRO A 924 -43.45 -34.80 9.16
CA PRO A 924 -43.93 -33.90 10.20
C PRO A 924 -45.45 -33.88 10.42
N ASN A 925 -46.25 -34.55 9.59
CA ASN A 925 -47.71 -34.69 9.70
C ASN A 925 -48.19 -35.99 10.37
#